data_AF-A0A8H5KYH8-F1
#
_entry.id   AF-A0A8H5KYH8-F1
#
_cell.length_a   1.000
_cell.length_b   1.000
_cell.length_c   1.000
_cell.angle_alpha   90.00
_cell.angle_beta   90.00
_cell.angle_gamma   90.00
#
_symmetry.space_group_name_H-M   'P 1'
#
loop_
_entity.id
_entity.type
_entity.pdbx_description
1 polymer ?
#
loop_
_entity_poly.entity_id
_entity_poly.type
_entity_poly.pdbx_seq_one_letter_code
_entity_poly.pdbx_strand_id
1 'polypeptide(L)'
;MAAFDTYQTTLTGRYCSQELSHLFSQRSRHSTWRKLWLYLAESEKELGINTITDEALEQMRANLTVTDDDFEVARHEEKIRRHDVMAHVHAFGQAAPAAAGIIHYGATSCYVTDNTELILMRDALDLLIPKLAKVLYNLQQFALEWKNEPTLSFTHLQPAQISTVGKRAAGWAQDLLMDLNEFERVRAELKFRGAQGTTGTQASFLEIFGGDHEKCDKLNELLCQKAGFEECYDISTQTYTRKVDCLIANAVTGLGTTVTKIASDLRHLAFMKEVGEPREKGQIGSSAMAYKQNPMRSERIASLARVLQSKAATYQSTHSAQWMERSLDDSACRRIDIPEMFLLADAVAITLQNVTEGLVVFPLKIHSNIMAELPFMITENIIMRLVAMGVSRQEAHEQIRVLSFEASHQVQSLGKSNDLVERIKKTEFFKPIWADLDGMMKPELYIGRSAQLVDKFCGPGAVKSPSSVVIPISNMKFLTLAASVLTLFGGVEAKKSPFFILTGGSTVATGGGWGDALLNSTKKPAGGINIAKNGATTVSFRSQGLWDTALENVKSHKKDHEAIVTIQFGHNDQKTLTLEQYSDNLAVMIGEVKEAGGTPIIVTSLTRRTIKDGKVVENLNNERDAAIAVANQAGVKYLDLNTASTKYVNAIGQENADKYNEIEGDRTHLNFSGKLVFGRIVMDLLVEKRRDLARYIKTNKKLSQLIRDGIYATGAE
;
A
#
# COMPACT_ATOMS: atom_id res chain seq x y z
N MET A 1 4.15 -34.25 -15.40
CA MET A 1 5.29 -33.89 -14.52
C MET A 1 4.73 -33.12 -13.35
N ALA A 2 5.20 -33.37 -12.12
CA ALA A 2 4.73 -32.60 -10.97
C ALA A 2 5.26 -31.15 -11.07
N ALA A 3 4.65 -30.22 -10.32
CA ALA A 3 5.07 -28.81 -10.35
C ALA A 3 6.54 -28.62 -9.94
N PHE A 4 7.09 -29.48 -9.07
CA PHE A 4 8.50 -29.46 -8.65
C PHE A 4 9.48 -30.02 -9.69
N ASP A 5 8.99 -30.72 -10.72
CA ASP A 5 9.82 -31.29 -11.80
C ASP A 5 9.92 -30.35 -13.01
N THR A 6 9.31 -29.17 -12.93
CA THR A 6 9.23 -28.22 -14.04
C THR A 6 9.63 -26.83 -13.57
N TYR A 7 10.28 -26.06 -14.43
CA TYR A 7 10.62 -24.68 -14.11
C TYR A 7 9.35 -23.87 -13.86
N GLN A 8 9.28 -23.26 -12.69
CA GLN A 8 8.26 -22.29 -12.33
C GLN A 8 8.93 -20.92 -12.24
N THR A 9 8.31 -19.91 -12.85
CA THR A 9 8.81 -18.53 -12.71
C THR A 9 8.91 -18.17 -11.23
N THR A 10 10.06 -17.66 -10.83
CA THR A 10 10.30 -17.32 -9.43
C THR A 10 9.44 -16.14 -8.97
N LEU A 11 8.91 -15.34 -9.91
CA LEU A 11 8.10 -14.16 -9.61
C LEU A 11 6.84 -14.53 -8.81
N THR A 12 6.05 -15.48 -9.31
CA THR A 12 4.74 -15.84 -8.76
C THR A 12 4.79 -16.72 -7.51
N GLY A 13 5.94 -17.36 -7.24
CA GLY A 13 6.16 -18.17 -6.04
C GLY A 13 6.92 -17.49 -4.91
N ARG A 14 7.53 -16.30 -5.15
CA ARG A 14 8.47 -15.71 -4.19
C ARG A 14 8.37 -14.20 -3.99
N TYR A 15 7.96 -13.44 -5.01
CA TYR A 15 8.20 -11.99 -5.00
C TYR A 15 6.94 -11.14 -5.17
N CYS A 16 6.05 -11.48 -6.09
CA CYS A 16 4.88 -10.66 -6.38
C CYS A 16 3.70 -10.95 -5.43
N SER A 17 2.73 -10.05 -5.42
CA SER A 17 1.45 -10.25 -4.74
C SER A 17 0.63 -11.38 -5.37
N GLN A 18 -0.21 -12.01 -4.55
CA GLN A 18 -1.19 -12.97 -5.03
C GLN A 18 -2.22 -12.32 -5.96
N GLU A 19 -2.56 -11.05 -5.71
CA GLU A 19 -3.54 -10.30 -6.51
C GLU A 19 -3.09 -10.16 -7.97
N LEU A 20 -1.86 -9.69 -8.19
CA LEU A 20 -1.34 -9.49 -9.54
C LEU A 20 -1.00 -10.82 -10.23
N SER A 21 -0.50 -11.81 -9.47
CA SER A 21 -0.30 -13.18 -9.97
C SER A 21 -1.62 -13.79 -10.46
N HIS A 22 -2.70 -13.61 -9.68
CA HIS A 22 -4.04 -14.07 -10.07
C HIS A 22 -4.56 -13.32 -11.30
N LEU A 23 -4.35 -11.99 -11.40
CA LEU A 23 -4.77 -11.18 -12.54
C LEU A 23 -4.23 -11.73 -13.88
N PHE A 24 -2.95 -12.09 -13.93
CA PHE A 24 -2.32 -12.65 -15.14
C PHE A 24 -2.44 -14.18 -15.27
N SER A 25 -3.24 -14.83 -14.42
CA SER A 25 -3.47 -16.27 -14.53
C SER A 25 -4.23 -16.65 -15.80
N GLN A 26 -4.07 -17.89 -16.25
CA GLN A 26 -4.87 -18.42 -17.37
C GLN A 26 -6.37 -18.33 -17.08
N ARG A 27 -6.81 -18.59 -15.84
CA ARG A 27 -8.24 -18.49 -15.49
C ARG A 27 -8.76 -17.07 -15.64
N SER A 28 -8.02 -16.07 -15.17
CA SER A 28 -8.39 -14.67 -15.34
C SER A 28 -8.49 -14.28 -16.81
N ARG A 29 -7.47 -14.62 -17.63
CA ARG A 29 -7.47 -14.34 -19.07
C ARG A 29 -8.69 -14.93 -19.78
N HIS A 30 -8.91 -16.24 -19.66
CA HIS A 30 -9.97 -16.92 -20.42
C HIS A 30 -11.37 -16.65 -19.84
N SER A 31 -11.49 -16.33 -18.55
CA SER A 31 -12.76 -15.84 -17.99
C SER A 31 -13.08 -14.44 -18.50
N THR A 32 -12.07 -13.59 -18.73
CA THR A 32 -12.27 -12.30 -19.41
C THR A 32 -12.68 -12.49 -20.88
N TRP A 33 -12.21 -13.53 -21.57
CA TRP A 33 -12.71 -13.86 -22.91
C TRP A 33 -14.21 -14.18 -22.89
N ARG A 34 -14.66 -15.01 -21.94
CA ARG A 34 -16.09 -15.31 -21.75
C ARG A 34 -16.91 -14.06 -21.44
N LYS A 35 -16.39 -13.15 -20.61
CA LYS A 35 -17.03 -11.85 -20.34
C LYS A 35 -17.16 -11.00 -21.61
N LEU A 36 -16.10 -10.91 -22.41
CA LEU A 36 -16.12 -10.15 -23.65
C LEU A 36 -17.10 -10.74 -24.67
N TRP A 37 -17.18 -12.07 -24.80
CA TRP A 37 -18.21 -12.70 -25.64
C TRP A 37 -19.62 -12.41 -25.14
N LEU A 38 -19.85 -12.42 -23.82
CA LEU A 38 -21.14 -12.01 -23.26
C LEU A 38 -21.44 -10.54 -23.58
N TYR A 39 -20.48 -9.63 -23.40
CA TYR A 39 -20.67 -8.21 -23.72
C TYR A 39 -21.01 -8.00 -25.19
N LEU A 40 -20.38 -8.77 -26.08
CA LEU A 40 -20.68 -8.75 -27.51
C LEU A 40 -22.13 -9.18 -27.77
N ALA A 41 -22.50 -10.37 -27.30
CA ALA A 41 -23.83 -10.93 -27.55
C ALA A 41 -24.95 -10.06 -26.95
N GLU A 42 -24.75 -9.51 -25.74
CA GLU A 42 -25.71 -8.57 -25.14
C GLU A 42 -25.87 -7.30 -25.99
N SER A 43 -24.77 -6.74 -26.48
CA SER A 43 -24.80 -5.50 -27.27
C SER A 43 -25.38 -5.73 -28.67
N GLU A 44 -25.04 -6.83 -29.32
CA GLU A 44 -25.63 -7.23 -30.61
C GLU A 44 -27.14 -7.45 -30.50
N LYS A 45 -27.60 -8.09 -29.41
CA LYS A 45 -29.03 -8.26 -29.14
C LYS A 45 -29.72 -6.90 -28.95
N GLU A 46 -29.12 -5.99 -28.17
CA GLU A 46 -29.63 -4.63 -27.96
C GLU A 46 -29.75 -3.85 -29.28
N LEU A 47 -28.87 -4.11 -30.24
CA LEU A 47 -28.84 -3.49 -31.58
C LEU A 47 -29.72 -4.20 -32.63
N GLY A 48 -30.49 -5.21 -32.21
CA GLY A 48 -31.54 -5.84 -33.02
C GLY A 48 -31.18 -7.18 -33.65
N ILE A 49 -30.11 -7.86 -33.20
CA ILE A 49 -29.78 -9.23 -33.64
C ILE A 49 -30.65 -10.24 -32.87
N ASN A 50 -31.84 -10.52 -33.42
CA ASN A 50 -32.88 -11.34 -32.78
C ASN A 50 -32.55 -12.84 -32.68
N THR A 51 -31.51 -13.32 -33.37
CA THR A 51 -31.05 -14.71 -33.23
C THR A 51 -30.41 -14.99 -31.87
N ILE A 52 -30.03 -13.96 -31.12
CA ILE A 52 -29.48 -14.07 -29.76
C ILE A 52 -30.64 -14.13 -28.74
N THR A 53 -30.85 -15.30 -28.14
CA THR A 53 -31.95 -15.54 -27.20
C THR A 53 -31.58 -15.17 -25.75
N ASP A 54 -32.57 -14.91 -24.90
CA ASP A 54 -32.31 -14.68 -23.46
C ASP A 54 -31.72 -15.91 -22.78
N GLU A 55 -32.17 -17.11 -23.17
CA GLU A 55 -31.62 -18.38 -22.68
C GLU A 55 -30.11 -18.50 -22.98
N ALA A 56 -29.67 -18.14 -24.20
CA ALA A 56 -28.26 -18.13 -24.55
C ALA A 56 -27.46 -17.18 -23.64
N LEU A 57 -27.96 -15.96 -23.42
CA LEU A 57 -27.30 -14.98 -22.55
C LEU A 57 -27.26 -15.43 -21.08
N GLU A 58 -28.33 -16.05 -20.58
CA GLU A 58 -28.36 -16.61 -19.22
C GLU A 58 -27.34 -17.75 -19.04
N GLN A 59 -27.24 -18.67 -20.00
CA GLN A 59 -26.23 -19.72 -19.97
C GLN A 59 -24.80 -19.16 -20.02
N MET A 60 -24.56 -18.12 -20.82
CA MET A 60 -23.26 -17.44 -20.85
C MET A 60 -22.92 -16.78 -19.50
N ARG A 61 -23.88 -16.07 -18.89
CA ARG A 61 -23.71 -15.43 -17.55
C ARG A 61 -23.41 -16.45 -16.47
N ALA A 62 -24.06 -17.61 -16.50
CA ALA A 62 -23.84 -18.69 -15.53
C ALA A 62 -22.45 -19.33 -15.63
N ASN A 63 -21.77 -19.21 -16.78
CA ASN A 63 -20.53 -19.93 -17.10
C ASN A 63 -19.32 -19.01 -17.38
N LEU A 64 -19.33 -17.76 -16.88
CA LEU A 64 -18.26 -16.79 -17.16
C LEU A 64 -16.88 -17.19 -16.60
N THR A 65 -16.84 -17.91 -15.47
CA THR A 65 -15.59 -18.40 -14.90
C THR A 65 -15.23 -19.73 -15.54
N VAL A 66 -14.08 -19.78 -16.21
CA VAL A 66 -13.57 -21.01 -16.81
C VAL A 66 -13.18 -21.99 -15.71
N THR A 67 -13.67 -23.23 -15.78
CA THR A 67 -13.38 -24.33 -14.86
C THR A 67 -12.14 -25.12 -15.29
N ASP A 68 -11.69 -26.07 -14.46
CA ASP A 68 -10.57 -26.95 -14.85
C ASP A 68 -10.94 -27.89 -15.99
N ASP A 69 -12.18 -28.40 -15.99
CA ASP A 69 -12.71 -29.24 -17.06
C ASP A 69 -12.78 -28.47 -18.39
N ASP A 70 -13.21 -27.20 -18.35
CA ASP A 70 -13.18 -26.33 -19.53
C ASP A 70 -11.77 -26.19 -20.12
N PHE A 71 -10.73 -26.14 -19.27
CA PHE A 71 -9.34 -26.08 -19.72
C PHE A 71 -8.87 -27.38 -20.38
N GLU A 72 -9.33 -28.53 -19.89
CA GLU A 72 -9.03 -29.83 -20.52
C GLU A 72 -9.70 -29.93 -21.90
N VAL A 73 -10.96 -29.51 -22.02
CA VAL A 73 -11.66 -29.42 -23.32
C VAL A 73 -10.92 -28.49 -24.27
N ALA A 74 -10.61 -27.27 -23.83
CA ALA A 74 -9.89 -26.30 -24.66
C ALA A 74 -8.50 -26.82 -25.08
N ARG A 75 -7.74 -27.48 -24.20
CA ARG A 75 -6.43 -28.04 -24.55
C ARG A 75 -6.52 -29.16 -25.58
N HIS A 76 -7.54 -30.01 -25.47
CA HIS A 76 -7.81 -31.05 -26.46
C HIS A 76 -8.13 -30.43 -27.82
N GLU A 77 -9.05 -29.47 -27.84
CA GLU A 77 -9.47 -28.78 -29.07
C GLU A 77 -8.34 -27.95 -29.69
N GLU A 78 -7.49 -27.30 -28.90
CA GLU A 78 -6.34 -26.54 -29.41
C GLU A 78 -5.34 -27.45 -30.13
N LYS A 79 -5.14 -28.69 -29.65
CA LYS A 79 -4.28 -29.68 -30.31
C LYS A 79 -4.81 -30.08 -31.68
N ILE A 80 -6.13 -30.11 -31.86
CA ILE A 80 -6.79 -30.43 -33.13
C ILE A 80 -6.79 -29.21 -34.06
N ARG A 81 -7.29 -28.08 -33.57
CA ARG A 81 -7.59 -26.87 -34.35
C ARG A 81 -6.37 -25.99 -34.59
N ARG A 82 -5.30 -26.17 -33.80
CA ARG A 82 -4.11 -25.32 -33.80
C ARG A 82 -4.43 -23.83 -33.60
N HIS A 83 -5.49 -23.55 -32.84
CA HIS A 83 -5.97 -22.20 -32.57
C HIS A 83 -6.62 -22.12 -31.18
N ASP A 84 -6.02 -21.32 -30.29
CA ASP A 84 -6.42 -21.17 -28.88
C ASP A 84 -7.81 -20.55 -28.70
N VAL A 85 -8.11 -19.43 -29.39
CA VAL A 85 -9.42 -18.77 -29.31
C VAL A 85 -10.53 -19.72 -29.75
N MET A 86 -10.40 -20.39 -30.89
CA MET A 86 -11.43 -21.30 -31.39
C MET A 86 -11.62 -22.52 -30.49
N ALA A 87 -10.56 -23.00 -29.84
CA ALA A 87 -10.67 -24.04 -28.83
C ALA A 87 -11.50 -23.58 -27.61
N HIS A 88 -11.29 -22.35 -27.15
CA HIS A 88 -12.08 -21.76 -26.07
C HIS A 88 -13.51 -21.38 -26.47
N VAL A 89 -13.77 -21.00 -27.74
CA VAL A 89 -15.12 -20.85 -28.29
C VAL A 89 -15.86 -22.19 -28.19
N HIS A 90 -15.23 -23.28 -28.63
CA HIS A 90 -15.81 -24.61 -28.55
C HIS A 90 -16.10 -25.03 -27.10
N ALA A 91 -15.13 -24.89 -26.20
CA ALA A 91 -15.30 -25.21 -24.79
C ALA A 91 -16.44 -24.38 -24.15
N PHE A 92 -16.54 -23.09 -24.48
CA PHE A 92 -17.63 -22.26 -23.96
C PHE A 92 -18.99 -22.64 -24.56
N GLY A 93 -19.04 -23.02 -25.83
CA GLY A 93 -20.25 -23.56 -26.45
C GLY A 93 -20.71 -24.89 -25.83
N GLN A 94 -19.80 -25.73 -25.35
CA GLN A 94 -20.18 -26.92 -24.58
C GLN A 94 -20.75 -26.56 -23.21
N ALA A 95 -20.19 -25.56 -22.53
CA ALA A 95 -20.69 -25.09 -21.24
C ALA A 95 -22.00 -24.29 -21.34
N ALA A 96 -22.25 -23.65 -22.49
CA ALA A 96 -23.46 -22.90 -22.80
C ALA A 96 -24.04 -23.32 -24.18
N PRO A 97 -24.68 -24.50 -24.28
CA PRO A 97 -25.16 -25.04 -25.55
C PRO A 97 -26.11 -24.13 -26.34
N ALA A 98 -26.98 -23.38 -25.66
CA ALA A 98 -27.89 -22.44 -26.31
C ALA A 98 -27.16 -21.26 -26.95
N ALA A 99 -25.96 -20.93 -26.46
CA ALA A 99 -25.12 -19.86 -26.99
C ALA A 99 -24.09 -20.33 -28.03
N ALA A 100 -23.89 -21.64 -28.21
CA ALA A 100 -22.80 -22.20 -29.02
C ALA A 100 -22.74 -21.64 -30.46
N GLY A 101 -23.90 -21.36 -31.07
CA GLY A 101 -23.98 -20.80 -32.42
C GLY A 101 -23.80 -19.29 -32.53
N ILE A 102 -23.83 -18.54 -31.41
CA ILE A 102 -23.72 -17.08 -31.39
C ILE A 102 -22.45 -16.57 -30.70
N ILE A 103 -21.70 -17.44 -30.01
CA ILE A 103 -20.41 -17.05 -29.43
C ILE A 103 -19.48 -16.63 -30.56
N HIS A 104 -18.89 -15.44 -30.41
CA HIS A 104 -17.93 -14.86 -31.36
C HIS A 104 -18.53 -14.39 -32.70
N TYR A 105 -19.84 -14.20 -32.78
CA TYR A 105 -20.51 -13.72 -33.99
C TYR A 105 -19.93 -12.38 -34.47
N GLY A 106 -19.64 -12.25 -35.77
CA GLY A 106 -19.03 -11.06 -36.39
C GLY A 106 -17.58 -10.74 -36.02
N ALA A 107 -17.04 -11.33 -34.96
CA ALA A 107 -15.74 -10.98 -34.40
C ALA A 107 -14.57 -11.77 -35.03
N THR A 108 -13.37 -11.28 -34.77
CA THR A 108 -12.09 -11.99 -35.01
C THR A 108 -11.42 -12.31 -33.68
N SER A 109 -10.46 -13.23 -33.64
CA SER A 109 -9.70 -13.62 -32.44
C SER A 109 -9.21 -12.43 -31.59
N CYS A 110 -8.79 -11.35 -32.26
CA CYS A 110 -8.32 -10.13 -31.59
C CYS A 110 -9.38 -9.40 -30.78
N TYR A 111 -10.67 -9.63 -31.05
CA TYR A 111 -11.74 -9.11 -30.19
C TYR A 111 -11.58 -9.59 -28.75
N VAL A 112 -11.24 -10.86 -28.51
CA VAL A 112 -11.05 -11.34 -27.12
C VAL A 112 -9.61 -11.21 -26.66
N THR A 113 -8.61 -11.47 -27.51
CA THR A 113 -7.21 -11.45 -27.06
C THR A 113 -6.75 -10.03 -26.73
N ASP A 114 -6.95 -9.08 -27.64
CA ASP A 114 -6.39 -7.73 -27.49
C ASP A 114 -7.16 -6.90 -26.46
N ASN A 115 -8.49 -6.96 -26.47
CA ASN A 115 -9.29 -6.29 -25.45
C ASN A 115 -9.03 -6.85 -24.05
N THR A 116 -8.77 -8.16 -23.92
CA THR A 116 -8.36 -8.75 -22.64
C THR A 116 -7.01 -8.22 -22.19
N GLU A 117 -6.00 -8.17 -23.05
CA GLU A 117 -4.69 -7.63 -22.65
C GLU A 117 -4.79 -6.15 -22.23
N LEU A 118 -5.61 -5.33 -22.91
CA LEU A 118 -5.88 -3.95 -22.49
C LEU A 118 -6.55 -3.89 -21.11
N ILE A 119 -7.56 -4.74 -20.85
CA ILE A 119 -8.21 -4.84 -19.53
C ILE A 119 -7.19 -5.26 -18.46
N LEU A 120 -6.39 -6.29 -18.70
CA LEU A 120 -5.41 -6.79 -17.74
C LEU A 120 -4.32 -5.76 -17.46
N MET A 121 -3.83 -5.03 -18.47
CA MET A 121 -2.85 -3.96 -18.28
C MET A 121 -3.43 -2.77 -17.50
N ARG A 122 -4.68 -2.36 -17.79
CA ARG A 122 -5.39 -1.34 -17.00
C ARG A 122 -5.52 -1.76 -15.54
N ASP A 123 -6.01 -2.96 -15.29
CA ASP A 123 -6.24 -3.48 -13.94
C ASP A 123 -4.91 -3.66 -13.19
N ALA A 124 -3.83 -4.01 -13.89
CA ALA A 124 -2.49 -4.09 -13.32
C ALA A 124 -1.94 -2.70 -12.93
N LEU A 125 -2.14 -1.68 -13.77
CA LEU A 125 -1.82 -0.28 -13.43
C LEU A 125 -2.62 0.19 -12.21
N ASP A 126 -3.93 -0.11 -12.16
CA ASP A 126 -4.80 0.22 -11.03
C ASP A 126 -4.37 -0.46 -9.71
N LEU A 127 -3.70 -1.62 -9.78
CA LEU A 127 -3.10 -2.28 -8.61
C LEU A 127 -1.74 -1.68 -8.20
N LEU A 128 -0.96 -1.17 -9.15
CA LEU A 128 0.39 -0.64 -8.90
C LEU A 128 0.40 0.82 -8.44
N ILE A 129 -0.41 1.68 -9.06
CA ILE A 129 -0.55 3.10 -8.71
C ILE A 129 -0.69 3.32 -7.19
N PRO A 130 -1.61 2.66 -6.46
CA PRO A 130 -1.75 2.87 -5.02
C PRO A 130 -0.53 2.38 -4.21
N LYS A 131 0.17 1.35 -4.68
CA LYS A 131 1.41 0.85 -4.03
C LYS A 131 2.52 1.89 -4.16
N LEU A 132 2.70 2.45 -5.36
CA LEU A 132 3.69 3.51 -5.61
C LEU A 132 3.35 4.80 -4.86
N ALA A 133 2.08 5.20 -4.83
CA ALA A 133 1.61 6.34 -4.05
C ALA A 133 1.90 6.16 -2.54
N LYS A 134 1.78 4.92 -2.02
CA LYS A 134 2.14 4.61 -0.63
C LYS A 134 3.65 4.73 -0.38
N VAL A 135 4.49 4.24 -1.29
CA VAL A 135 5.95 4.42 -1.21
C VAL A 135 6.31 5.90 -1.22
N LEU A 136 5.74 6.67 -2.15
CA LEU A 136 5.94 8.12 -2.25
C LEU A 136 5.55 8.82 -0.95
N TYR A 137 4.38 8.50 -0.40
CA TYR A 137 3.94 9.03 0.88
C TYR A 137 4.93 8.72 2.01
N ASN A 138 5.40 7.47 2.12
CA ASN A 138 6.36 7.08 3.16
C ASN A 138 7.66 7.86 3.03
N LEU A 139 8.19 8.02 1.81
CA LEU A 139 9.39 8.83 1.56
C LEU A 139 9.18 10.30 1.89
N GLN A 140 8.02 10.87 1.59
CA GLN A 140 7.67 12.24 1.96
C GLN A 140 7.60 12.43 3.49
N GLN A 141 6.99 11.48 4.21
CA GLN A 141 6.92 11.53 5.68
C GLN A 141 8.31 11.38 6.29
N PHE A 142 9.12 10.43 5.82
CA PHE A 142 10.50 10.26 6.24
C PHE A 142 11.33 11.52 5.94
N ALA A 143 11.13 12.14 4.77
CA ALA A 143 11.80 13.37 4.41
C ALA A 143 11.46 14.52 5.38
N LEU A 144 10.18 14.67 5.74
CA LEU A 144 9.72 15.69 6.69
C LEU A 144 10.24 15.45 8.10
N GLU A 145 10.22 14.21 8.57
CA GLU A 145 10.75 13.81 9.88
C GLU A 145 12.22 14.17 10.02
N TRP A 146 13.02 13.85 9.00
CA TRP A 146 14.47 14.02 9.00
C TRP A 146 14.94 15.28 8.27
N LYS A 147 14.05 16.27 8.07
CA LYS A 147 14.35 17.47 7.26
C LYS A 147 15.46 18.36 7.82
N ASN A 148 15.68 18.30 9.13
CA ASN A 148 16.66 19.10 9.86
C ASN A 148 17.94 18.33 10.24
N GLU A 149 17.95 17.00 10.09
CA GLU A 149 19.09 16.17 10.48
C GLU A 149 20.25 16.33 9.48
N PRO A 150 21.37 16.97 9.85
CA PRO A 150 22.50 17.18 8.96
C PRO A 150 23.11 15.84 8.51
N THR A 151 23.57 15.74 7.28
CA THR A 151 24.31 14.58 6.73
C THR A 151 25.33 15.06 5.70
N LEU A 152 26.45 14.34 5.58
CA LEU A 152 27.41 14.59 4.49
C LEU A 152 26.71 14.38 3.15
N SER A 153 26.88 15.31 2.21
CA SER A 153 26.54 15.05 0.81
C SER A 153 27.71 14.37 0.13
N PHE A 154 27.43 13.72 -1.00
CA PHE A 154 28.45 13.04 -1.78
C PHE A 154 28.36 13.42 -3.24
N THR A 155 29.49 13.86 -3.78
CA THR A 155 29.71 14.02 -5.22
C THR A 155 30.91 13.16 -5.58
N HIS A 156 30.79 12.28 -6.57
CA HIS A 156 31.82 11.25 -6.86
C HIS A 156 32.10 10.31 -5.68
N LEU A 157 31.12 10.14 -4.78
CA LEU A 157 31.28 9.44 -3.51
C LEU A 157 32.38 10.04 -2.60
N GLN A 158 32.75 11.31 -2.82
CA GLN A 158 33.62 12.08 -1.94
C GLN A 158 32.78 13.01 -1.05
N PRO A 159 33.15 13.23 0.22
CA PRO A 159 32.47 14.17 1.11
C PRO A 159 32.38 15.56 0.47
N ALA A 160 31.16 16.09 0.43
CA ALA A 160 30.82 17.41 -0.09
C ALA A 160 29.97 18.18 0.94
N GLN A 161 29.61 19.42 0.61
CA GLN A 161 28.81 20.30 1.49
C GLN A 161 27.64 19.57 2.17
N ILE A 162 27.38 19.94 3.42
CA ILE A 162 26.34 19.32 4.23
C ILE A 162 24.95 19.58 3.63
N SER A 163 24.10 18.55 3.67
CA SER A 163 22.67 18.62 3.36
C SER A 163 21.93 18.03 4.56
N THR A 164 20.65 17.68 4.41
CA THR A 164 19.93 16.88 5.41
C THR A 164 19.52 15.51 4.90
N VAL A 165 19.35 14.57 5.83
CA VAL A 165 18.81 13.22 5.54
C VAL A 165 17.47 13.35 4.81
N GLY A 166 16.61 14.25 5.29
CA GLY A 166 15.31 14.49 4.67
C GLY A 166 15.39 15.05 3.26
N LYS A 167 16.35 15.97 2.96
CA LYS A 167 16.54 16.47 1.59
C LYS A 167 16.99 15.39 0.62
N ARG A 168 17.85 14.45 1.07
CA ARG A 168 18.23 13.29 0.25
C ARG A 168 17.00 12.44 -0.09
N ALA A 169 16.16 12.15 0.91
CA ALA A 169 14.93 11.39 0.71
C ALA A 169 13.90 12.11 -0.17
N ALA A 170 13.79 13.44 -0.05
CA ALA A 170 12.94 14.23 -0.94
C ALA A 170 13.36 14.11 -2.41
N GLY A 171 14.66 13.97 -2.70
CA GLY A 171 15.15 13.68 -4.05
C GLY A 171 14.65 12.33 -4.58
N TRP A 172 14.65 11.28 -3.76
CA TRP A 172 14.05 9.98 -4.14
C TRP A 172 12.54 10.07 -4.38
N ALA A 173 11.84 10.83 -3.54
CA ALA A 173 10.41 11.07 -3.69
C ALA A 173 10.09 11.83 -4.98
N GLN A 174 10.97 12.75 -5.41
CA GLN A 174 10.80 13.49 -6.65
C GLN A 174 10.84 12.58 -7.89
N ASP A 175 11.83 11.69 -7.99
CA ASP A 175 11.92 10.75 -9.12
C ASP A 175 10.71 9.81 -9.14
N LEU A 176 10.29 9.30 -7.97
CA LEU A 176 9.13 8.42 -7.85
C LEU A 176 7.80 9.13 -8.20
N LEU A 177 7.68 10.43 -7.91
CA LEU A 177 6.53 11.22 -8.34
C LEU A 177 6.47 11.31 -9.87
N MET A 178 7.61 11.42 -10.56
CA MET A 178 7.63 11.41 -12.03
C MET A 178 7.17 10.06 -12.58
N ASP A 179 7.62 8.95 -11.98
CA ASP A 179 7.13 7.61 -12.35
C ASP A 179 5.62 7.49 -12.13
N LEU A 180 5.12 7.93 -10.98
CA LEU A 180 3.68 7.87 -10.66
C LEU A 180 2.84 8.66 -11.67
N ASN A 181 3.29 9.88 -12.04
CA ASN A 181 2.63 10.68 -13.07
C ASN A 181 2.53 9.93 -14.41
N GLU A 182 3.60 9.24 -14.82
CA GLU A 182 3.60 8.46 -16.07
C GLU A 182 2.68 7.25 -16.00
N PHE A 183 2.64 6.53 -14.87
CA PHE A 183 1.69 5.42 -14.65
C PHE A 183 0.25 5.91 -14.76
N GLU A 184 -0.07 7.02 -14.10
CA GLU A 184 -1.41 7.59 -14.10
C GLU A 184 -1.80 8.12 -15.48
N ARG A 185 -0.86 8.75 -16.20
CA ARG A 185 -1.06 9.19 -17.59
C ARG A 185 -1.38 8.02 -18.51
N VAL A 186 -0.53 6.99 -18.56
CA VAL A 186 -0.76 5.85 -19.46
C VAL A 186 -2.01 5.05 -19.08
N ARG A 187 -2.37 5.01 -17.79
CA ARG A 187 -3.63 4.42 -17.34
C ARG A 187 -4.83 5.22 -17.84
N ALA A 188 -4.79 6.55 -17.70
CA ALA A 188 -5.91 7.43 -18.06
C ALA A 188 -6.13 7.50 -19.58
N GLU A 189 -5.05 7.50 -20.36
CA GLU A 189 -5.09 7.58 -21.83
C GLU A 189 -5.35 6.22 -22.50
N LEU A 190 -5.43 5.11 -21.75
CA LEU A 190 -5.60 3.79 -22.32
C LEU A 190 -7.00 3.60 -22.91
N LYS A 191 -7.08 3.44 -24.23
CA LYS A 191 -8.35 3.19 -24.94
C LYS A 191 -8.58 1.71 -25.21
N PHE A 192 -9.83 1.36 -25.51
CA PHE A 192 -10.24 0.00 -25.88
C PHE A 192 -9.96 -0.29 -27.36
N ARG A 193 -9.82 -1.58 -27.76
CA ARG A 193 -9.79 -1.92 -29.19
C ARG A 193 -11.21 -1.94 -29.76
N GLY A 194 -12.14 -2.61 -29.07
CA GLY A 194 -13.52 -2.78 -29.54
C GLY A 194 -13.68 -3.86 -30.62
N ALA A 195 -14.81 -3.80 -31.32
CA ALA A 195 -15.27 -4.72 -32.37
C ALA A 195 -14.83 -4.24 -33.76
N GLN A 196 -13.53 -4.38 -34.05
CA GLN A 196 -12.88 -3.79 -35.25
C GLN A 196 -12.84 -4.72 -36.49
N GLY A 197 -13.24 -5.98 -36.34
CA GLY A 197 -13.09 -7.00 -37.39
C GLY A 197 -11.63 -7.39 -37.65
N THR A 198 -11.39 -8.12 -38.74
CA THR A 198 -10.09 -8.77 -39.05
C THR A 198 -9.00 -7.79 -39.48
N THR A 199 -9.34 -6.66 -40.09
CA THR A 199 -8.38 -5.68 -40.62
C THR A 199 -8.67 -4.26 -40.16
N GLY A 200 -9.56 -4.08 -39.17
CA GLY A 200 -9.94 -2.76 -38.67
C GLY A 200 -11.09 -2.08 -39.39
N THR A 201 -11.62 -2.70 -40.46
CA THR A 201 -12.66 -2.11 -41.31
C THR A 201 -14.08 -2.38 -40.82
N GLN A 202 -14.24 -3.22 -39.79
CA GLN A 202 -15.56 -3.64 -39.26
C GLN A 202 -16.50 -4.29 -40.27
N ALA A 203 -16.00 -4.74 -41.44
CA ALA A 203 -16.83 -5.23 -42.54
C ALA A 203 -17.82 -6.35 -42.13
N SER A 204 -17.39 -7.28 -41.28
CA SER A 204 -18.25 -8.35 -40.77
C SER A 204 -19.39 -7.83 -39.89
N PHE A 205 -19.15 -6.82 -39.06
CA PHE A 205 -20.19 -6.21 -38.24
C PHE A 205 -21.14 -5.35 -39.08
N LEU A 206 -20.61 -4.63 -40.08
CA LEU A 206 -21.43 -3.87 -41.02
C LEU A 206 -22.38 -4.78 -41.79
N GLU A 207 -21.92 -5.97 -42.20
CA GLU A 207 -22.76 -6.99 -42.83
C GLU A 207 -23.86 -7.49 -41.89
N ILE A 208 -23.52 -7.80 -40.64
CA ILE A 208 -24.50 -8.25 -39.62
C ILE A 208 -25.57 -7.19 -39.35
N PHE A 209 -25.20 -5.91 -39.42
CA PHE A 209 -26.13 -4.79 -39.26
C PHE A 209 -26.76 -4.31 -40.57
N GLY A 210 -26.59 -5.03 -41.68
CA GLY A 210 -27.25 -4.72 -42.95
C GLY A 210 -26.81 -3.39 -43.58
N GLY A 211 -25.55 -2.99 -43.38
CA GLY A 211 -25.00 -1.73 -43.90
C GLY A 211 -25.22 -0.52 -42.98
N ASP A 212 -25.72 -0.72 -41.76
CA ASP A 212 -25.95 0.35 -40.80
C ASP A 212 -24.66 0.72 -40.05
N HIS A 213 -24.04 1.82 -40.47
CA HIS A 213 -22.80 2.33 -39.89
C HIS A 213 -22.98 2.83 -38.45
N GLU A 214 -24.12 3.44 -38.12
CA GLU A 214 -24.38 3.97 -36.77
C GLU A 214 -24.46 2.84 -35.74
N LYS A 215 -24.96 1.66 -36.13
CA LYS A 215 -24.93 0.47 -35.27
C LYS A 215 -23.52 -0.06 -35.01
N CYS A 216 -22.59 0.06 -35.97
CA CYS A 216 -21.19 -0.29 -35.74
C CYS A 216 -20.55 0.62 -34.68
N ASP A 217 -20.81 1.93 -34.75
CA ASP A 217 -20.35 2.90 -33.75
C ASP A 217 -20.99 2.61 -32.39
N LYS A 218 -22.31 2.39 -32.39
CA LYS A 218 -23.06 2.10 -31.15
C LYS A 218 -22.62 0.81 -30.48
N LEU A 219 -22.27 -0.22 -31.25
CA LEU A 219 -21.70 -1.46 -30.71
C LEU A 219 -20.42 -1.17 -29.92
N ASN A 220 -19.51 -0.37 -30.46
CA ASN A 220 -18.28 -0.01 -29.76
C ASN A 220 -18.53 0.84 -28.51
N GLU A 221 -19.49 1.77 -28.54
CA GLU A 221 -19.89 2.54 -27.35
C GLU A 221 -20.38 1.61 -26.22
N LEU A 222 -21.29 0.67 -26.53
CA LEU A 222 -21.81 -0.30 -25.57
C LEU A 222 -20.70 -1.20 -25.02
N LEU A 223 -19.79 -1.65 -25.87
CA LEU A 223 -18.64 -2.47 -25.47
C LEU A 223 -17.69 -1.72 -24.54
N CYS A 224 -17.37 -0.45 -24.84
CA CYS A 224 -16.58 0.41 -23.96
C CYS A 224 -17.24 0.58 -22.59
N GLN A 225 -18.54 0.89 -22.57
CA GLN A 225 -19.30 1.03 -21.33
C GLN A 225 -19.26 -0.24 -20.48
N LYS A 226 -19.48 -1.42 -21.09
CA LYS A 226 -19.44 -2.72 -20.40
C LYS A 226 -18.03 -3.11 -19.94
N ALA A 227 -17.01 -2.77 -20.73
CA ALA A 227 -15.61 -3.07 -20.41
C ALA A 227 -14.98 -2.07 -19.43
N GLY A 228 -15.61 -0.91 -19.19
CA GLY A 228 -15.09 0.15 -18.32
C GLY A 228 -14.00 0.99 -18.98
N PHE A 229 -14.15 1.28 -20.27
CA PHE A 229 -13.30 2.20 -21.03
C PHE A 229 -14.13 3.41 -21.49
N GLU A 230 -13.50 4.56 -21.61
CA GLU A 230 -14.17 5.79 -22.09
C GLU A 230 -14.48 5.69 -23.59
N GLU A 231 -13.54 5.18 -24.37
CA GLU A 231 -13.64 5.13 -25.83
C GLU A 231 -12.73 4.04 -26.44
N CYS A 232 -12.95 3.77 -27.73
CA CYS A 232 -12.07 2.93 -28.54
C CYS A 232 -10.96 3.77 -29.21
N TYR A 233 -9.91 3.11 -29.70
CA TYR A 233 -9.01 3.76 -30.65
C TYR A 233 -9.74 4.09 -31.96
N ASP A 234 -9.55 5.32 -32.46
CA ASP A 234 -10.17 5.79 -33.71
C ASP A 234 -9.74 4.97 -34.92
N ILE A 235 -8.47 4.56 -34.94
CA ILE A 235 -7.89 3.73 -35.99
C ILE A 235 -7.30 2.48 -35.35
N SER A 236 -7.91 1.34 -35.66
CA SER A 236 -7.39 0.00 -35.36
C SER A 236 -7.15 -0.74 -36.65
N THR A 237 -6.20 -1.66 -36.64
CA THR A 237 -6.02 -2.64 -37.72
C THR A 237 -6.64 -3.96 -37.27
N GLN A 238 -5.97 -5.10 -37.48
CA GLN A 238 -6.38 -6.32 -36.78
C GLN A 238 -6.25 -6.18 -35.26
N THR A 239 -5.35 -5.33 -34.76
CA THR A 239 -5.03 -5.16 -33.33
C THR A 239 -5.18 -3.70 -32.89
N TYR A 240 -5.12 -3.45 -31.59
CA TYR A 240 -4.67 -2.12 -31.17
C TYR A 240 -3.20 -1.94 -31.57
N THR A 241 -2.75 -0.70 -31.80
CA THR A 241 -1.35 -0.46 -32.20
C THR A 241 -0.39 -0.87 -31.09
N ARG A 242 0.63 -1.68 -31.41
CA ARG A 242 1.66 -2.10 -30.44
C ARG A 242 2.52 -0.93 -29.90
N LYS A 243 2.34 0.28 -30.44
CA LYS A 243 2.85 1.51 -29.82
C LYS A 243 2.31 1.72 -28.40
N VAL A 244 1.09 1.28 -28.13
CA VAL A 244 0.47 1.32 -26.78
C VAL A 244 1.31 0.51 -25.80
N ASP A 245 1.74 -0.69 -26.19
CA ASP A 245 2.61 -1.52 -25.36
C ASP A 245 3.94 -0.80 -25.06
N CYS A 246 4.51 -0.07 -26.03
CA CYS A 246 5.70 0.75 -25.77
C CYS A 246 5.45 1.88 -24.76
N LEU A 247 4.31 2.56 -24.83
CA LEU A 247 3.99 3.67 -23.91
C LEU A 247 3.85 3.16 -22.48
N ILE A 248 3.10 2.08 -22.29
CA ILE A 248 2.96 1.41 -20.99
C ILE A 248 4.31 0.90 -20.51
N ALA A 249 5.07 0.22 -21.36
CA ALA A 249 6.38 -0.31 -20.99
C ALA A 249 7.37 0.78 -20.60
N ASN A 250 7.40 1.91 -21.30
CA ASN A 250 8.27 3.02 -20.93
C ASN A 250 7.92 3.58 -19.55
N ALA A 251 6.63 3.73 -19.22
CA ALA A 251 6.20 4.15 -17.88
C ALA A 251 6.61 3.11 -16.82
N VAL A 252 6.25 1.84 -17.03
CA VAL A 252 6.49 0.77 -16.04
C VAL A 252 7.97 0.45 -15.84
N THR A 253 8.77 0.47 -16.91
CA THR A 253 10.22 0.24 -16.81
C THR A 253 11.01 1.45 -16.34
N GLY A 254 10.46 2.67 -16.49
CA GLY A 254 10.98 3.91 -15.90
C GLY A 254 11.17 3.78 -14.38
N LEU A 255 10.18 3.21 -13.70
CA LEU A 255 10.25 2.87 -12.26
C LEU A 255 11.51 2.06 -11.93
N GLY A 256 11.91 1.12 -12.78
CA GLY A 256 13.10 0.31 -12.59
C GLY A 256 14.37 1.14 -12.47
N THR A 257 14.47 2.26 -13.18
CA THR A 257 15.63 3.17 -13.11
C THR A 257 15.66 3.90 -11.76
N THR A 258 14.53 4.48 -11.34
CA THR A 258 14.35 5.19 -10.07
C THR A 258 14.68 4.31 -8.87
N VAL A 259 14.07 3.13 -8.77
CA VAL A 259 14.25 2.25 -7.62
C VAL A 259 15.66 1.63 -7.56
N THR A 260 16.34 1.48 -8.70
CA THR A 260 17.75 1.06 -8.73
C THR A 260 18.65 2.12 -8.09
N LYS A 261 18.38 3.40 -8.38
CA LYS A 261 19.09 4.53 -7.77
C LYS A 261 18.82 4.61 -6.27
N ILE A 262 17.55 4.53 -5.84
CA ILE A 262 17.17 4.54 -4.42
C ILE A 262 17.85 3.39 -3.67
N ALA A 263 17.74 2.16 -4.19
CA ALA A 263 18.36 0.99 -3.58
C ALA A 263 19.89 1.11 -3.50
N SER A 264 20.52 1.71 -4.50
CA SER A 264 21.97 1.93 -4.49
C SER A 264 22.37 2.92 -3.41
N ASP A 265 21.65 4.04 -3.25
CA ASP A 265 21.93 5.00 -2.19
C ASP A 265 21.75 4.37 -0.80
N LEU A 266 20.66 3.62 -0.59
CA LEU A 266 20.39 2.93 0.69
C LEU A 266 21.51 1.92 1.04
N ARG A 267 22.04 1.22 0.04
CA ARG A 267 23.18 0.29 0.24
C ARG A 267 24.45 1.03 0.68
N HIS A 268 24.74 2.20 0.10
CA HIS A 268 25.88 3.03 0.53
C HIS A 268 25.66 3.60 1.93
N LEU A 269 24.45 4.08 2.26
CA LEU A 269 24.12 4.57 3.60
C LEU A 269 24.22 3.47 4.65
N ALA A 270 23.84 2.24 4.32
CA ALA A 270 24.02 1.06 5.19
C ALA A 270 25.51 0.74 5.39
N PHE A 271 26.34 0.82 4.35
CA PHE A 271 27.80 0.69 4.47
C PHE A 271 28.39 1.73 5.43
N MET A 272 27.94 2.98 5.35
CA MET A 272 28.36 4.07 6.25
C MET A 272 27.74 3.98 7.66
N LYS A 273 26.78 3.06 7.86
CA LYS A 273 25.98 2.87 9.07
C LYS A 273 25.16 4.11 9.46
N GLU A 274 24.73 4.88 8.46
CA GLU A 274 23.93 6.10 8.66
C GLU A 274 22.43 5.80 8.58
N VAL A 275 22.03 4.93 7.65
CA VAL A 275 20.64 4.50 7.47
C VAL A 275 20.63 2.98 7.24
N GLY A 276 19.72 2.29 7.94
CA GLY A 276 19.49 0.86 7.82
C GLY A 276 18.09 0.52 7.32
N GLU A 277 17.94 -0.69 6.77
CA GLU A 277 16.65 -1.28 6.44
C GLU A 277 15.90 -1.76 7.70
N PRO A 278 14.57 -1.92 7.62
CA PRO A 278 13.78 -2.48 8.71
C PRO A 278 14.25 -3.88 9.11
N ARG A 279 14.13 -4.22 10.40
CA ARG A 279 14.50 -5.53 10.92
C ARG A 279 13.29 -6.32 11.37
N GLU A 280 13.20 -7.57 10.90
CA GLU A 280 12.20 -8.52 11.41
C GLU A 280 12.70 -9.24 12.67
N LYS A 281 11.80 -9.55 13.59
CA LYS A 281 12.11 -10.32 14.79
C LYS A 281 12.56 -11.73 14.36
N GLY A 282 13.81 -12.08 14.66
CA GLY A 282 14.41 -13.37 14.26
C GLY A 282 15.20 -13.33 12.94
N GLN A 283 15.30 -12.17 12.27
CA GLN A 283 16.10 -12.03 11.05
C GLN A 283 17.60 -12.24 11.36
N ILE A 284 18.19 -13.26 10.73
CA ILE A 284 19.62 -13.54 10.74
C ILE A 284 20.28 -12.77 9.59
N GLY A 285 21.10 -11.77 9.92
CA GLY A 285 21.79 -10.93 8.93
C GLY A 285 22.96 -11.64 8.23
N SER A 286 23.65 -12.53 8.94
CA SER A 286 24.75 -13.36 8.45
C SER A 286 24.79 -14.67 9.24
N SER A 287 25.08 -15.78 8.56
CA SER A 287 25.27 -17.09 9.20
C SER A 287 26.48 -17.16 10.14
N ALA A 288 27.45 -16.24 10.00
CA ALA A 288 28.70 -16.26 10.77
C ALA A 288 28.94 -15.00 11.62
N MET A 289 28.42 -13.83 11.22
CA MET A 289 28.70 -12.55 11.89
C MET A 289 27.42 -11.92 12.45
N ALA A 290 27.13 -12.15 13.73
CA ALA A 290 25.89 -11.71 14.38
C ALA A 290 25.65 -10.18 14.36
N TYR A 291 26.73 -9.38 14.32
CA TYR A 291 26.64 -7.92 14.26
C TYR A 291 26.46 -7.36 12.84
N LYS A 292 26.70 -8.18 11.79
CA LYS A 292 26.72 -7.72 10.40
C LYS A 292 25.31 -7.69 9.83
N GLN A 293 24.90 -6.51 9.40
CA GLN A 293 23.59 -6.28 8.77
C GLN A 293 23.79 -5.98 7.29
N ASN A 294 23.07 -6.70 6.44
CA ASN A 294 23.12 -6.55 4.99
C ASN A 294 21.82 -5.93 4.49
N PRO A 295 21.88 -4.96 3.55
CA PRO A 295 20.71 -4.33 2.92
C PRO A 295 20.09 -5.24 1.86
N MET A 296 19.67 -6.45 2.26
CA MET A 296 19.25 -7.52 1.34
C MET A 296 17.97 -7.18 0.56
N ARG A 297 17.09 -6.31 1.10
CA ARG A 297 15.88 -5.91 0.40
C ARG A 297 16.20 -4.90 -0.70
N SER A 298 17.09 -3.94 -0.44
CA SER A 298 17.60 -3.00 -1.44
C SER A 298 18.39 -3.73 -2.52
N GLU A 299 19.21 -4.72 -2.18
CA GLU A 299 19.90 -5.56 -3.17
C GLU A 299 18.92 -6.32 -4.07
N ARG A 300 17.83 -6.84 -3.48
CA ARG A 300 16.76 -7.49 -4.25
C ARG A 300 16.03 -6.51 -5.16
N ILE A 301 15.71 -5.30 -4.68
CA ILE A 301 15.13 -4.23 -5.49
C ILE A 301 16.03 -3.95 -6.68
N ALA A 302 17.32 -3.70 -6.47
CA ALA A 302 18.27 -3.42 -7.55
C ALA A 302 18.42 -4.59 -8.54
N SER A 303 18.27 -5.84 -8.07
CA SER A 303 18.31 -7.03 -8.93
C SER A 303 17.08 -7.12 -9.83
N LEU A 304 15.88 -7.10 -9.25
CA LEU A 304 14.62 -7.20 -9.99
C LEU A 304 14.39 -6.00 -10.91
N ALA A 305 14.75 -4.80 -10.44
CA ALA A 305 14.64 -3.58 -11.23
C ALA A 305 15.53 -3.58 -12.46
N ARG A 306 16.69 -4.26 -12.44
CA ARG A 306 17.55 -4.42 -13.62
C ARG A 306 16.88 -5.29 -14.68
N VAL A 307 16.19 -6.35 -14.26
CA VAL A 307 15.41 -7.21 -15.17
C VAL A 307 14.22 -6.42 -15.72
N LEU A 308 13.52 -5.66 -14.88
CA LEU A 308 12.43 -4.78 -15.31
C LEU A 308 12.88 -3.82 -16.41
N GLN A 309 14.00 -3.11 -16.22
CA GLN A 309 14.55 -2.19 -17.21
C GLN A 309 14.81 -2.84 -18.57
N SER A 310 15.29 -4.10 -18.59
CA SER A 310 15.56 -4.80 -19.86
C SER A 310 14.33 -5.08 -20.72
N LYS A 311 13.11 -5.06 -20.14
CA LYS A 311 11.88 -5.39 -20.87
C LYS A 311 11.51 -4.35 -21.93
N ALA A 312 11.92 -3.09 -21.77
CA ALA A 312 11.55 -2.01 -22.69
C ALA A 312 11.97 -2.28 -24.15
N ALA A 313 13.14 -2.89 -24.35
CA ALA A 313 13.70 -3.12 -25.68
C ALA A 313 12.84 -4.08 -26.53
N THR A 314 12.22 -5.10 -25.92
CA THR A 314 11.34 -6.04 -26.61
C THR A 314 10.16 -5.28 -27.23
N TYR A 315 9.48 -4.43 -26.46
CA TYR A 315 8.31 -3.70 -26.93
C TYR A 315 8.62 -2.74 -28.08
N GLN A 316 9.76 -2.03 -27.99
CA GLN A 316 10.22 -1.14 -29.05
C GLN A 316 10.47 -1.91 -30.36
N SER A 317 11.14 -3.07 -30.24
CA SER A 317 11.47 -3.92 -31.38
C SER A 317 10.21 -4.53 -31.99
N THR A 318 9.31 -5.08 -31.17
CA THR A 318 8.02 -5.66 -31.59
C THR A 318 7.15 -4.64 -32.32
N HIS A 319 7.03 -3.41 -31.80
CA HIS A 319 6.25 -2.39 -32.50
C HIS A 319 6.86 -2.01 -33.85
N SER A 320 8.18 -1.80 -33.91
CA SER A 320 8.86 -1.41 -35.16
C SER A 320 8.82 -2.50 -36.23
N ALA A 321 8.66 -3.76 -35.83
CA ALA A 321 8.61 -4.91 -36.72
C ALA A 321 7.19 -5.29 -37.19
N GLN A 322 6.13 -4.60 -36.73
CA GLN A 322 4.78 -4.90 -37.19
C GLN A 322 4.62 -4.62 -38.68
N TRP A 323 4.21 -5.65 -39.44
CA TRP A 323 3.97 -5.53 -40.88
C TRP A 323 2.49 -5.22 -41.16
N MET A 324 2.24 -4.09 -41.82
CA MET A 324 0.92 -3.66 -42.31
C MET A 324 -0.14 -3.76 -41.20
N GLU A 325 -1.27 -4.45 -41.42
CA GLU A 325 -2.37 -4.55 -40.46
C GLU A 325 -2.09 -5.47 -39.25
N ARG A 326 -1.19 -6.46 -39.37
CA ARG A 326 -0.61 -7.27 -38.28
C ARG A 326 0.36 -8.32 -38.81
N SER A 327 1.44 -8.55 -38.06
CA SER A 327 2.21 -9.82 -38.06
C SER A 327 2.15 -10.49 -36.68
N LEU A 328 2.07 -11.83 -36.64
CA LEU A 328 1.79 -12.61 -35.41
C LEU A 328 3.03 -12.85 -34.52
N ASP A 329 4.20 -12.39 -34.94
CA ASP A 329 5.44 -12.43 -34.16
C ASP A 329 5.37 -11.60 -32.87
N ASP A 330 4.35 -10.76 -32.71
CA ASP A 330 4.02 -10.05 -31.47
C ASP A 330 3.46 -10.97 -30.37
N SER A 331 2.86 -12.11 -30.72
CA SER A 331 2.05 -12.90 -29.79
C SER A 331 2.89 -13.54 -28.67
N ALA A 332 4.00 -14.19 -29.03
CA ALA A 332 4.79 -14.97 -28.08
C ALA A 332 5.54 -14.06 -27.08
N CYS A 333 6.18 -13.00 -27.56
CA CYS A 333 6.92 -12.07 -26.70
C CYS A 333 5.98 -11.36 -25.72
N ARG A 334 4.79 -10.91 -26.17
CA ARG A 334 3.80 -10.24 -25.31
C ARG A 334 3.25 -11.15 -24.23
N ARG A 335 3.04 -12.44 -24.51
CA ARG A 335 2.60 -13.43 -23.51
C ARG A 335 3.60 -13.64 -22.37
N ILE A 336 4.89 -13.38 -22.63
CA ILE A 336 5.97 -13.45 -21.63
C ILE A 336 6.12 -12.10 -20.94
N ASP A 337 6.35 -11.05 -21.71
CA ASP A 337 6.84 -9.78 -21.18
C ASP A 337 5.75 -8.93 -20.53
N ILE A 338 4.49 -9.01 -20.95
CA ILE A 338 3.41 -8.22 -20.31
C ILE A 338 3.24 -8.67 -18.86
N PRO A 339 2.96 -9.96 -18.56
CA PRO A 339 2.87 -10.41 -17.17
C PRO A 339 4.16 -10.14 -16.38
N GLU A 340 5.33 -10.51 -16.93
CA GLU A 340 6.58 -10.38 -16.19
C GLU A 340 6.93 -8.93 -15.85
N MET A 341 6.69 -7.99 -16.76
CA MET A 341 6.92 -6.56 -16.53
C MET A 341 6.11 -6.05 -15.33
N PHE A 342 4.82 -6.34 -15.29
CA PHE A 342 3.96 -5.93 -14.18
C PHE A 342 4.29 -6.67 -12.88
N LEU A 343 4.58 -7.98 -12.93
CA LEU A 343 4.96 -8.77 -11.75
C LEU A 343 6.30 -8.31 -11.14
N LEU A 344 7.26 -7.90 -11.98
CA LEU A 344 8.53 -7.31 -11.55
C LEU A 344 8.31 -5.95 -10.87
N ALA A 345 7.50 -5.08 -11.48
CA ALA A 345 7.17 -3.78 -10.91
C ALA A 345 6.45 -3.92 -9.55
N ASP A 346 5.55 -4.90 -9.42
CA ASP A 346 4.86 -5.21 -8.18
C ASP A 346 5.79 -5.71 -7.08
N ALA A 347 6.66 -6.67 -7.39
CA ALA A 347 7.65 -7.17 -6.47
C ALA A 347 8.59 -6.08 -5.94
N VAL A 348 9.02 -5.18 -6.83
CA VAL A 348 9.81 -4.00 -6.49
C VAL A 348 9.01 -3.05 -5.59
N ALA A 349 7.77 -2.72 -5.96
CA ALA A 349 6.93 -1.79 -5.21
C ALA A 349 6.65 -2.29 -3.79
N ILE A 350 6.30 -3.57 -3.61
CA ILE A 350 6.07 -4.19 -2.30
C ILE A 350 7.34 -4.17 -1.45
N THR A 351 8.48 -4.54 -2.05
CA THR A 351 9.75 -4.59 -1.33
C THR A 351 10.19 -3.17 -0.92
N LEU A 352 10.05 -2.19 -1.81
CA LEU A 352 10.39 -0.79 -1.52
C LEU A 352 9.43 -0.16 -0.52
N GLN A 353 8.13 -0.50 -0.56
CA GLN A 353 7.18 -0.08 0.46
C GLN A 353 7.62 -0.59 1.84
N ASN A 354 7.94 -1.88 1.96
CA ASN A 354 8.43 -2.43 3.22
C ASN A 354 9.69 -1.71 3.73
N VAL A 355 10.66 -1.45 2.84
CA VAL A 355 11.88 -0.71 3.20
C VAL A 355 11.55 0.70 3.71
N THR A 356 10.73 1.44 2.97
CA THR A 356 10.38 2.85 3.29
C THR A 356 9.48 3.00 4.52
N GLU A 357 8.73 1.97 4.90
CA GLU A 357 7.93 1.95 6.14
C GLU A 357 8.78 1.82 7.41
N GLY A 358 10.03 1.38 7.29
CA GLY A 358 10.86 1.07 8.45
C GLY A 358 12.33 1.39 8.29
N LEU A 359 12.66 2.42 7.51
CA LEU A 359 14.01 2.98 7.49
C LEU A 359 14.43 3.40 8.90
N VAL A 360 15.65 3.04 9.29
CA VAL A 360 16.22 3.38 10.60
C VAL A 360 17.38 4.33 10.39
N VAL A 361 17.35 5.49 11.03
CA VAL A 361 18.44 6.49 10.97
C VAL A 361 19.29 6.39 12.23
N PHE A 362 20.61 6.60 12.08
CA PHE A 362 21.57 6.59 13.19
C PHE A 362 22.24 7.97 13.37
N PRO A 363 21.57 8.96 14.01
CA PRO A 363 22.05 10.35 14.11
C PRO A 363 23.47 10.49 14.67
N LEU A 364 23.80 9.74 15.73
CA LEU A 364 25.13 9.79 16.34
C LEU A 364 26.23 9.31 15.39
N LYS A 365 25.93 8.33 14.52
CA LYS A 365 26.87 7.85 13.52
C LYS A 365 27.02 8.86 12.38
N ILE A 366 25.92 9.46 11.94
CA ILE A 366 25.92 10.55 10.96
C ILE A 366 26.77 11.72 11.47
N HIS A 367 26.52 12.18 12.70
CA HIS A 367 27.30 13.22 13.35
C HIS A 367 28.79 12.86 13.42
N SER A 368 29.13 11.63 13.83
CA SER A 368 30.53 11.16 13.85
C SER A 368 31.19 11.21 12.47
N ASN A 369 30.48 10.84 11.40
CA ASN A 369 31.00 10.91 10.05
C ASN A 369 31.18 12.37 9.60
N ILE A 370 30.21 13.24 9.89
CA ILE A 370 30.31 14.68 9.61
C ILE A 370 31.54 15.28 10.29
N MET A 371 31.75 15.01 11.57
CA MET A 371 32.85 15.63 12.33
C MET A 371 34.24 15.22 11.85
N ALA A 372 34.37 14.08 11.16
CA ALA A 372 35.62 13.70 10.52
C ALA A 372 35.99 14.61 9.33
N GLU A 373 34.98 15.15 8.65
CA GLU A 373 35.14 15.88 7.38
C GLU A 373 34.87 17.38 7.50
N LEU A 374 34.01 17.79 8.44
CA LEU A 374 33.58 19.17 8.64
C LEU A 374 34.75 20.16 8.78
N PRO A 375 35.86 19.87 9.48
CA PRO A 375 37.00 20.77 9.53
C PRO A 375 37.52 21.21 8.15
N PHE A 376 37.55 20.28 7.18
CA PHE A 376 37.96 20.59 5.81
C PHE A 376 36.92 21.44 5.07
N MET A 377 35.63 21.19 5.33
CA MET A 377 34.53 21.88 4.66
C MET A 377 34.35 23.34 5.10
N ILE A 378 34.68 23.67 6.34
CA ILE A 378 34.51 25.04 6.88
C ILE A 378 35.68 25.97 6.54
N THR A 379 36.68 25.50 5.79
CA THR A 379 37.87 26.29 5.43
C THR A 379 37.50 27.58 4.68
N GLU A 380 36.52 27.55 3.77
CA GLU A 380 36.02 28.78 3.11
C GLU A 380 35.33 29.71 4.10
N ASN A 381 34.53 29.19 5.05
CA ASN A 381 33.89 30.00 6.10
C ASN A 381 34.92 30.69 7.00
N ILE A 382 36.02 29.99 7.31
CA ILE A 382 37.17 30.53 8.06
C ILE A 382 37.83 31.67 7.28
N ILE A 383 38.11 31.47 5.99
CA ILE A 383 38.66 32.52 5.12
C ILE A 383 37.72 33.73 5.09
N MET A 384 36.43 33.52 4.86
CA MET A 384 35.44 34.60 4.82
C MET A 384 35.39 35.41 6.12
N ARG A 385 35.48 34.74 7.28
CA ARG A 385 35.49 35.40 8.58
C ARG A 385 36.72 36.29 8.77
N LEU A 386 37.90 35.81 8.38
CA LEU A 386 39.14 36.59 8.43
C LEU A 386 39.08 37.80 7.48
N VAL A 387 38.56 37.61 6.27
CA VAL A 387 38.36 38.71 5.30
C VAL A 387 37.43 39.78 5.85
N ALA A 388 36.34 39.38 6.52
CA ALA A 388 35.43 40.33 7.18
C ALA A 388 36.10 41.12 8.32
N MET A 389 37.21 40.62 8.86
CA MET A 389 38.04 41.31 9.87
C MET A 389 39.20 42.11 9.25
N GLY A 390 39.25 42.22 7.92
CA GLY A 390 40.27 43.00 7.19
C GLY A 390 41.52 42.22 6.79
N VAL A 391 41.55 40.90 6.97
CA VAL A 391 42.67 40.04 6.55
C VAL A 391 42.62 39.80 5.03
N SER A 392 43.79 39.75 4.37
CA SER A 392 43.88 39.42 2.95
C SER A 392 43.33 38.01 2.67
N ARG A 393 42.41 37.89 1.70
CA ARG A 393 41.86 36.61 1.26
C ARG A 393 42.96 35.65 0.79
N GLN A 394 43.95 36.16 0.06
CA GLN A 394 45.01 35.36 -0.52
C GLN A 394 45.96 34.81 0.56
N GLU A 395 46.27 35.62 1.57
CA GLU A 395 47.07 35.18 2.71
C GLU A 395 46.31 34.17 3.58
N ALA A 396 45.03 34.44 3.89
CA ALA A 396 44.20 33.51 4.66
C ALA A 396 44.03 32.16 3.96
N HIS A 397 43.85 32.18 2.63
CA HIS A 397 43.77 30.97 1.83
C HIS A 397 45.08 30.17 1.86
N GLU A 398 46.23 30.81 1.73
CA GLU A 398 47.50 30.08 1.74
C GLU A 398 47.80 29.46 3.12
N GLN A 399 47.53 30.19 4.20
CA GLN A 399 47.69 29.68 5.57
C GLN A 399 46.78 28.47 5.83
N ILE A 400 45.49 28.55 5.46
CA ILE A 400 44.57 27.43 5.65
C ILE A 400 44.91 26.24 4.74
N ARG A 401 45.42 26.51 3.53
CA ARG A 401 45.84 25.48 2.57
C ARG A 401 46.96 24.62 3.15
N VAL A 402 48.00 25.24 3.69
CA VAL A 402 49.14 24.52 4.31
C VAL A 402 48.65 23.62 5.44
N LEU A 403 47.88 24.15 6.39
CA LEU A 403 47.34 23.36 7.51
C LEU A 403 46.41 22.24 7.04
N SER A 404 45.63 22.47 5.98
CA SER A 404 44.74 21.47 5.38
C SER A 404 45.52 20.33 4.74
N PHE A 405 46.64 20.61 4.05
CA PHE A 405 47.52 19.57 3.52
C PHE A 405 48.15 18.72 4.62
N GLU A 406 48.58 19.33 5.72
CA GLU A 406 49.14 18.60 6.87
C GLU A 406 48.09 17.71 7.55
N ALA A 407 46.88 18.24 7.79
CA ALA A 407 45.77 17.46 8.35
C ALA A 407 45.33 16.34 7.40
N SER A 408 45.30 16.58 6.09
CA SER A 408 45.01 15.57 5.08
C SER A 408 46.07 14.45 5.09
N HIS A 409 47.36 14.79 5.17
CA HIS A 409 48.43 13.80 5.31
C HIS A 409 48.26 12.95 6.57
N GLN A 410 47.88 13.58 7.69
CA GLN A 410 47.62 12.86 8.93
C GLN A 410 46.47 11.85 8.82
N VAL A 411 45.38 12.21 8.15
CA VAL A 411 44.26 11.29 7.93
C VAL A 411 44.64 10.17 6.95
N GLN A 412 45.15 10.54 5.78
CA GLN A 412 45.31 9.59 4.66
C GLN A 412 46.58 8.75 4.76
N SER A 413 47.71 9.36 5.16
CA SER A 413 49.01 8.66 5.21
C SER A 413 49.29 8.04 6.57
N LEU A 414 48.74 8.60 7.66
CA LEU A 414 48.99 8.14 9.03
C LEU A 414 47.79 7.44 9.68
N GLY A 415 46.61 7.48 9.07
CA GLY A 415 45.40 6.83 9.59
C GLY A 415 44.88 7.41 10.92
N LYS A 416 45.19 8.67 11.21
CA LYS A 416 44.78 9.34 12.45
C LYS A 416 43.56 10.24 12.22
N SER A 417 42.95 10.71 13.31
CA SER A 417 41.85 11.68 13.25
C SER A 417 42.28 13.00 12.61
N ASN A 418 41.32 13.68 12.00
CA ASN A 418 41.49 15.04 11.48
C ASN A 418 41.74 16.01 12.64
N ASP A 419 42.88 16.72 12.60
CA ASP A 419 43.30 17.69 13.62
C ASP A 419 43.35 19.14 13.10
N LEU A 420 42.76 19.43 11.93
CA LEU A 420 42.86 20.74 11.29
C LEU A 420 42.45 21.89 12.23
N VAL A 421 41.35 21.74 12.97
CA VAL A 421 40.91 22.77 13.94
C VAL A 421 41.94 22.97 15.06
N GLU A 422 42.57 21.91 15.54
CA GLU A 422 43.61 22.01 16.57
C GLU A 422 44.85 22.73 16.06
N ARG A 423 45.23 22.49 14.79
CA ARG A 423 46.33 23.22 14.13
C ARG A 423 46.01 24.71 14.06
N ILE A 424 44.81 25.05 13.59
CA ILE A 424 44.33 26.44 13.50
C ILE A 424 44.37 27.13 14.87
N LYS A 425 43.94 26.44 15.95
CA LYS A 425 43.99 26.96 17.33
C LYS A 425 45.40 27.17 17.88
N LYS A 426 46.44 26.60 17.25
CA LYS A 426 47.86 26.74 17.63
C LYS A 426 48.63 27.70 16.72
N THR A 427 48.02 28.18 15.64
CA THR A 427 48.65 29.06 14.66
C THR A 427 48.23 30.50 14.91
N GLU A 428 49.18 31.36 15.30
CA GLU A 428 48.94 32.75 15.71
C GLU A 428 48.19 33.59 14.65
N PHE A 429 48.38 33.29 13.35
CA PHE A 429 47.65 33.95 12.26
C PHE A 429 46.12 33.87 12.41
N PHE A 430 45.61 32.78 12.99
CA PHE A 430 44.16 32.55 13.18
C PHE A 430 43.63 33.02 14.54
N LYS A 431 44.46 33.66 15.37
CA LYS A 431 44.07 34.16 16.70
C LYS A 431 42.79 35.00 16.72
N PRO A 432 42.50 35.88 15.74
CA PRO A 432 41.26 36.67 15.74
C PRO A 432 39.98 35.84 15.75
N ILE A 433 40.02 34.58 15.29
CA ILE A 433 38.84 33.71 15.17
C ILE A 433 38.84 32.53 16.14
N TRP A 434 39.84 32.38 17.02
CA TRP A 434 39.93 31.21 17.90
C TRP A 434 38.68 31.00 18.77
N ALA A 435 38.07 32.09 19.25
CA ALA A 435 36.85 32.05 20.04
C ALA A 435 35.61 31.65 19.21
N ASP A 436 35.64 31.86 17.89
CA ASP A 436 34.54 31.55 16.98
C ASP A 436 34.56 30.07 16.53
N LEU A 437 35.74 29.42 16.52
CA LEU A 437 35.94 28.09 15.90
C LEU A 437 35.01 27.01 16.45
N ASP A 438 34.80 26.95 17.76
CA ASP A 438 33.90 25.94 18.36
C ASP A 438 32.44 26.17 17.95
N GLY A 439 32.03 27.44 17.77
CA GLY A 439 30.72 27.80 17.24
C GLY A 439 30.56 27.44 15.77
N MET A 440 31.65 27.51 14.99
CA MET A 440 31.68 27.14 13.57
C MET A 440 31.64 25.63 13.34
N MET A 441 31.95 24.79 14.33
CA MET A 441 31.92 23.32 14.21
C MET A 441 30.53 22.70 14.35
N LYS A 442 29.46 23.48 14.19
CA LYS A 442 28.06 23.05 14.28
C LYS A 442 27.51 22.66 12.91
N PRO A 443 27.22 21.36 12.65
CA PRO A 443 26.74 20.90 11.33
C PRO A 443 25.48 21.62 10.83
N GLU A 444 24.58 22.02 11.73
CA GLU A 444 23.30 22.66 11.40
C GLU A 444 23.49 24.02 10.69
N LEU A 445 24.65 24.67 10.84
CA LEU A 445 24.96 25.92 10.15
C LEU A 445 25.16 25.74 8.64
N TYR A 446 25.44 24.50 8.20
CA TYR A 446 25.88 24.20 6.84
C TYR A 446 24.83 23.45 6.02
N ILE A 447 23.60 23.29 6.52
CA ILE A 447 22.52 22.61 5.80
C ILE A 447 21.88 23.49 4.70
N GLY A 448 22.28 24.76 4.59
CA GLY A 448 21.73 25.70 3.61
C GLY A 448 20.20 25.81 3.69
N ARG A 449 19.52 25.70 2.54
CA ARG A 449 18.04 25.72 2.46
C ARG A 449 17.38 24.35 2.53
N SER A 450 18.09 23.33 3.02
CA SER A 450 17.65 21.93 2.90
C SER A 450 16.27 21.69 3.50
N ALA A 451 16.04 22.15 4.73
CA ALA A 451 14.76 22.00 5.41
C ALA A 451 13.61 22.71 4.66
N GLN A 452 13.84 23.93 4.16
CA GLN A 452 12.82 24.69 3.43
C GLN A 452 12.50 24.08 2.07
N LEU A 453 13.48 23.47 1.40
CA LEU A 453 13.26 22.73 0.15
C LEU A 453 12.42 21.48 0.39
N VAL A 454 12.69 20.76 1.50
CA VAL A 454 11.86 19.63 1.92
C VAL A 454 10.44 20.09 2.25
N ASP A 455 10.26 21.17 3.01
CA ASP A 455 8.93 21.70 3.32
C ASP A 455 8.18 22.13 2.05
N LYS A 456 8.87 22.73 1.07
CA LYS A 456 8.27 23.10 -0.21
C LYS A 456 7.80 21.90 -1.03
N PHE A 457 8.54 20.80 -1.01
CA PHE A 457 8.26 19.62 -1.86
C PHE A 457 7.41 18.54 -1.16
N CYS A 458 7.62 18.30 0.13
CA CYS A 458 6.95 17.27 0.91
C CYS A 458 5.90 17.83 1.87
N GLY A 459 5.94 19.13 2.19
CA GLY A 459 5.10 19.75 3.20
C GLY A 459 3.67 20.08 2.74
N PRO A 460 2.83 20.60 3.66
CA PRO A 460 1.44 20.96 3.36
C PRO A 460 1.39 22.09 2.32
N GLY A 461 0.98 21.76 1.09
CA GLY A 461 0.86 22.70 -0.04
C GLY A 461 1.80 22.45 -1.23
N ALA A 462 2.61 21.39 -1.21
CA ALA A 462 3.39 20.98 -2.38
C ALA A 462 2.48 20.65 -3.59
N VAL A 463 2.91 21.05 -4.80
CA VAL A 463 2.24 20.71 -6.06
C VAL A 463 2.26 19.19 -6.23
N LYS A 464 1.07 18.57 -6.19
CA LYS A 464 0.86 17.13 -6.37
C LYS A 464 0.72 16.82 -7.86
N SER A 465 0.99 15.57 -8.26
CA SER A 465 0.66 14.97 -9.57
C SER A 465 -0.67 15.50 -10.14
N PRO A 466 -0.88 15.58 -11.47
CA PRO A 466 -2.21 15.80 -12.06
C PRO A 466 -3.28 14.88 -11.45
N SER A 467 -2.88 13.67 -11.11
CA SER A 467 -3.61 12.72 -10.27
C SER A 467 -3.12 12.89 -8.83
N SER A 468 -3.39 14.09 -8.33
CA SER A 468 -3.59 14.32 -6.92
C SER A 468 -4.88 13.59 -6.52
N VAL A 469 -4.80 12.26 -6.57
CA VAL A 469 -5.19 11.44 -5.45
C VAL A 469 -4.35 11.93 -4.25
N VAL A 470 -4.75 13.09 -3.73
CA VAL A 470 -5.07 13.12 -2.31
C VAL A 470 -5.91 11.85 -2.12
N ILE A 471 -5.60 11.03 -1.13
CA ILE A 471 -6.69 10.28 -0.51
C ILE A 471 -7.36 11.33 0.40
N PRO A 472 -8.36 12.14 -0.03
CA PRO A 472 -9.37 12.54 0.92
C PRO A 472 -10.25 11.31 1.05
N ILE A 473 -10.64 10.97 2.27
CA ILE A 473 -11.42 9.76 2.49
C ILE A 473 -12.90 9.92 2.03
N SER A 474 -13.16 10.99 1.27
CA SER A 474 -14.39 11.34 0.59
C SER A 474 -14.14 11.50 -0.92
N ASN A 475 -14.30 10.41 -1.69
CA ASN A 475 -14.81 10.36 -3.08
C ASN A 475 -14.39 9.06 -3.79
N MET A 476 -14.91 7.93 -3.30
CA MET A 476 -15.26 6.80 -4.16
C MET A 476 -16.62 7.13 -4.80
N LYS A 477 -16.62 8.11 -5.70
CA LYS A 477 -17.78 8.48 -6.54
C LYS A 477 -17.24 8.86 -7.91
N PHE A 478 -16.87 7.87 -8.71
CA PHE A 478 -17.05 7.83 -10.17
C PHE A 478 -16.84 6.38 -10.63
N LEU A 479 -17.81 5.55 -10.26
CA LEU A 479 -18.13 4.30 -10.93
C LEU A 479 -19.66 4.24 -10.96
N THR A 480 -20.25 5.18 -11.70
CA THR A 480 -21.67 5.22 -12.08
C THR A 480 -21.91 6.38 -13.07
N LEU A 481 -21.30 6.31 -14.25
CA LEU A 481 -21.88 6.94 -15.45
C LEU A 481 -22.73 5.88 -16.16
N ALA A 482 -23.80 5.49 -15.49
CA ALA A 482 -24.88 4.65 -16.00
C ALA A 482 -26.09 4.81 -15.06
N ALA A 483 -26.59 6.05 -14.91
CA ALA A 483 -27.86 6.31 -14.24
C ALA A 483 -28.37 7.74 -14.56
N SER A 484 -28.38 8.12 -15.83
CA SER A 484 -29.13 9.28 -16.32
C SER A 484 -30.38 8.83 -17.04
N VAL A 485 -31.19 7.99 -16.37
CA VAL A 485 -32.65 7.90 -16.54
C VAL A 485 -33.19 7.45 -15.18
N LEU A 486 -33.46 8.39 -14.26
CA LEU A 486 -34.56 8.37 -13.27
C LEU A 486 -34.45 9.61 -12.38
N THR A 487 -34.71 10.78 -12.97
CA THR A 487 -35.24 11.91 -12.21
C THR A 487 -36.68 11.59 -11.87
N LEU A 488 -36.92 11.00 -10.70
CA LEU A 488 -38.12 11.13 -9.87
C LEU A 488 -37.90 10.26 -8.61
N PHE A 489 -38.07 10.87 -7.43
CA PHE A 489 -38.05 10.31 -6.07
C PHE A 489 -36.74 10.35 -5.24
N GLY A 490 -36.64 11.38 -4.38
CA GLY A 490 -36.16 11.28 -2.97
C GLY A 490 -34.67 11.02 -2.69
N GLY A 491 -33.94 12.04 -2.23
CA GLY A 491 -32.54 11.93 -1.82
C GLY A 491 -32.29 10.97 -0.65
N VAL A 492 -31.27 10.13 -0.80
CA VAL A 492 -30.63 9.38 0.28
C VAL A 492 -29.14 9.72 0.28
N GLU A 493 -28.69 10.36 1.35
CA GLU A 493 -27.31 10.75 1.60
C GLU A 493 -26.40 9.50 1.61
N ALA A 494 -25.24 9.57 0.94
CA ALA A 494 -24.29 8.45 0.93
C ALA A 494 -23.67 8.26 2.32
N LYS A 495 -23.85 7.06 2.91
CA LYS A 495 -23.38 6.72 4.28
C LYS A 495 -21.85 6.88 4.40
N LYS A 496 -21.38 7.75 5.30
CA LYS A 496 -19.93 8.00 5.56
C LYS A 496 -19.20 6.71 5.95
N SER A 497 -17.93 6.60 5.56
CA SER A 497 -17.10 5.44 5.95
C SER A 497 -16.66 5.56 7.43
N PRO A 498 -16.51 4.45 8.17
CA PRO A 498 -16.17 4.50 9.59
C PRO A 498 -14.71 4.88 9.81
N PHE A 499 -14.44 5.74 10.79
CA PHE A 499 -13.11 5.98 11.34
C PHE A 499 -13.13 5.64 12.83
N PHE A 500 -12.42 4.59 13.22
CA PHE A 500 -12.43 4.06 14.59
C PHE A 500 -11.45 4.81 15.49
N ILE A 501 -11.91 5.32 16.62
CA ILE A 501 -11.08 5.93 17.65
C ILE A 501 -11.17 5.02 18.87
N LEU A 502 -10.13 4.22 19.11
CA LEU A 502 -10.16 3.21 20.16
C LEU A 502 -9.68 3.81 21.47
N THR A 503 -10.56 3.87 22.47
CA THR A 503 -10.29 4.36 23.83
C THR A 503 -10.47 3.22 24.83
N GLY A 504 -9.62 3.20 25.86
CA GLY A 504 -9.70 2.16 26.88
C GLY A 504 -8.41 1.94 27.65
N GLY A 505 -8.46 0.92 28.50
CA GLY A 505 -7.33 0.48 29.32
C GLY A 505 -6.45 -0.58 28.67
N SER A 506 -5.82 -1.41 29.52
CA SER A 506 -4.83 -2.43 29.20
C SER A 506 -5.18 -3.38 28.05
N THR A 507 -6.44 -3.80 27.94
CA THR A 507 -6.85 -4.79 26.94
C THR A 507 -7.20 -4.19 25.57
N VAL A 508 -7.14 -2.87 25.41
CA VAL A 508 -7.25 -2.19 24.10
C VAL A 508 -5.92 -1.60 23.65
N ALA A 509 -5.10 -1.13 24.61
CA ALA A 509 -3.86 -0.40 24.37
C ALA A 509 -2.87 -1.11 23.45
N THR A 510 -2.11 -0.31 22.70
CA THR A 510 -0.97 -0.80 21.90
C THR A 510 -0.02 -1.61 22.76
N GLY A 511 0.46 -2.73 22.22
CA GLY A 511 1.38 -3.64 22.92
C GLY A 511 0.70 -4.78 23.67
N GLY A 512 -0.34 -4.55 24.47
CA GLY A 512 -0.96 -5.59 25.31
C GLY A 512 -2.45 -5.87 25.02
N GLY A 513 -3.08 -5.09 24.15
CA GLY A 513 -4.52 -5.14 23.88
C GLY A 513 -4.90 -5.52 22.45
N TRP A 514 -6.18 -5.80 22.24
CA TRP A 514 -6.74 -6.22 20.95
C TRP A 514 -6.90 -5.06 19.95
N GLY A 515 -6.74 -3.81 20.38
CA GLY A 515 -7.10 -2.61 19.59
C GLY A 515 -6.42 -2.53 18.24
N ASP A 516 -5.10 -2.74 18.18
CA ASP A 516 -4.35 -2.67 16.92
C ASP A 516 -4.77 -3.78 15.94
N ALA A 517 -5.15 -4.96 16.45
CA ALA A 517 -5.66 -6.05 15.61
C ALA A 517 -7.02 -5.71 14.98
N LEU A 518 -7.87 -4.96 15.70
CA LEU A 518 -9.10 -4.40 15.13
C LEU A 518 -8.76 -3.43 13.99
N LEU A 519 -7.90 -2.44 14.23
CA LEU A 519 -7.55 -1.47 13.19
C LEU A 519 -6.91 -2.12 11.95
N ASN A 520 -6.01 -3.08 12.17
CA ASN A 520 -5.38 -3.86 11.09
C ASN A 520 -6.37 -4.73 10.29
N SER A 521 -7.55 -5.00 10.86
CA SER A 521 -8.64 -5.73 10.24
C SER A 521 -9.65 -4.84 9.51
N THR A 522 -9.41 -3.53 9.39
CA THR A 522 -10.25 -2.63 8.60
C THR A 522 -9.86 -2.64 7.11
N LYS A 523 -10.81 -2.32 6.23
CA LYS A 523 -10.64 -2.12 4.78
C LYS A 523 -10.85 -0.64 4.45
N LYS A 524 -9.95 -0.04 3.68
CA LYS A 524 -10.12 1.32 3.17
C LYS A 524 -11.47 1.44 2.43
N PRO A 525 -12.18 2.57 2.53
CA PRO A 525 -11.78 3.84 3.17
C PRO A 525 -11.79 3.86 4.71
N ALA A 526 -12.24 2.81 5.39
CA ALA A 526 -12.19 2.78 6.85
C ALA A 526 -10.76 2.75 7.38
N GLY A 527 -10.60 3.26 8.59
CA GLY A 527 -9.34 3.27 9.31
C GLY A 527 -9.58 3.63 10.77
N GLY A 528 -8.54 4.04 11.47
CA GLY A 528 -8.67 4.50 12.83
C GLY A 528 -7.36 4.72 13.53
N ILE A 529 -7.46 5.09 14.79
CA ILE A 529 -6.34 5.32 15.71
C ILE A 529 -6.62 4.60 17.03
N ASN A 530 -5.56 4.10 17.64
CA ASN A 530 -5.61 3.51 18.97
C ASN A 530 -4.94 4.46 19.96
N ILE A 531 -5.76 5.06 20.83
CA ILE A 531 -5.30 5.99 21.87
C ILE A 531 -5.50 5.40 23.27
N ALA A 532 -5.86 4.12 23.36
CA ALA A 532 -5.98 3.40 24.61
C ALA A 532 -4.62 3.29 25.31
N LYS A 533 -4.63 3.32 26.64
CA LYS A 533 -3.42 3.39 27.46
C LYS A 533 -3.41 2.28 28.50
N ASN A 534 -2.29 1.57 28.56
CA ASN A 534 -2.10 0.53 29.56
C ASN A 534 -2.17 1.12 30.98
N GLY A 535 -2.92 0.48 31.88
CA GLY A 535 -3.08 0.93 33.26
C GLY A 535 -4.13 2.01 33.48
N ALA A 536 -4.73 2.57 32.42
CA ALA A 536 -5.67 3.67 32.57
C ALA A 536 -7.01 3.24 33.18
N THR A 537 -7.57 4.13 34.01
CA THR A 537 -8.98 4.17 34.42
C THR A 537 -9.70 5.28 33.64
N THR A 538 -11.03 5.33 33.68
CA THR A 538 -11.83 6.44 33.14
C THR A 538 -11.35 7.81 33.65
N VAL A 539 -10.98 7.91 34.92
CA VAL A 539 -10.45 9.13 35.55
C VAL A 539 -9.04 9.46 35.04
N SER A 540 -8.11 8.50 35.08
CA SER A 540 -6.71 8.78 34.71
C SER A 540 -6.55 9.01 33.20
N PHE A 541 -7.40 8.38 32.37
CA PHE A 541 -7.41 8.60 30.93
C PHE A 541 -7.76 10.05 30.59
N ARG A 542 -8.71 10.63 31.35
CA ARG A 542 -9.09 12.04 31.22
C ARG A 542 -8.01 12.97 31.76
N SER A 543 -7.48 12.70 32.97
CA SER A 543 -6.45 13.57 33.57
C SER A 543 -5.13 13.60 32.79
N GLN A 544 -4.86 12.59 31.95
CA GLN A 544 -3.69 12.53 31.06
C GLN A 544 -3.92 13.21 29.69
N GLY A 545 -5.08 13.83 29.46
CA GLY A 545 -5.41 14.51 28.19
C GLY A 545 -5.73 13.57 27.02
N LEU A 546 -5.79 12.24 27.26
CA LEU A 546 -6.06 11.25 26.21
C LEU A 546 -7.52 11.30 25.75
N TRP A 547 -8.43 11.65 26.66
CA TRP A 547 -9.84 11.83 26.31
C TRP A 547 -10.07 13.07 25.43
N ASP A 548 -9.41 14.18 25.73
CA ASP A 548 -9.47 15.38 24.89
C ASP A 548 -8.92 15.10 23.49
N THR A 549 -7.81 14.35 23.42
CA THR A 549 -7.25 13.84 22.16
C THR A 549 -8.26 12.99 21.38
N ALA A 550 -9.07 12.17 22.06
CA ALA A 550 -10.13 11.39 21.42
C ALA A 550 -11.19 12.29 20.77
N LEU A 551 -11.66 13.30 21.50
CA LEU A 551 -12.68 14.24 21.03
C LEU A 551 -12.18 15.14 19.91
N GLU A 552 -10.90 15.56 19.94
CA GLU A 552 -10.25 16.27 18.83
C GLU A 552 -10.23 15.42 17.56
N ASN A 553 -9.96 14.12 17.69
CA ASN A 553 -9.99 13.20 16.56
C ASN A 553 -11.42 12.99 16.03
N VAL A 554 -12.44 12.96 16.89
CA VAL A 554 -13.84 12.98 16.43
C VAL A 554 -14.11 14.22 15.59
N LYS A 555 -13.76 15.41 16.11
CA LYS A 555 -13.99 16.69 15.42
C LYS A 555 -13.25 16.76 14.07
N SER A 556 -12.02 16.24 14.02
CA SER A 556 -11.18 16.26 12.82
C SER A 556 -11.69 15.32 11.73
N HIS A 557 -12.37 14.22 12.09
CA HIS A 557 -12.76 13.19 11.11
C HIS A 557 -14.27 13.16 10.81
N LYS A 558 -15.15 13.76 11.64
CA LYS A 558 -16.61 13.70 11.45
C LYS A 558 -17.12 14.28 10.14
N LYS A 559 -16.34 15.14 9.47
CA LYS A 559 -16.70 15.71 8.18
C LYS A 559 -16.72 14.62 7.10
N ASP A 560 -15.64 13.84 7.03
CA ASP A 560 -15.38 12.89 5.95
C ASP A 560 -15.76 11.45 6.34
N HIS A 561 -15.93 11.18 7.63
CA HIS A 561 -16.19 9.87 8.21
C HIS A 561 -17.32 9.83 9.23
N GLU A 562 -17.86 8.64 9.46
CA GLU A 562 -18.52 8.32 10.72
C GLU A 562 -17.41 8.04 11.76
N ALA A 563 -17.11 9.03 12.61
CA ALA A 563 -16.13 8.85 13.68
C ALA A 563 -16.73 7.96 14.79
N ILE A 564 -16.35 6.69 14.82
CA ILE A 564 -16.83 5.70 15.79
C ILE A 564 -15.84 5.61 16.95
N VAL A 565 -16.27 5.98 18.16
CA VAL A 565 -15.42 5.90 19.36
C VAL A 565 -15.78 4.64 20.14
N THR A 566 -14.85 3.69 20.26
CA THR A 566 -15.06 2.55 21.15
C THR A 566 -14.57 2.91 22.55
N ILE A 567 -15.40 2.70 23.56
CA ILE A 567 -15.10 3.02 24.96
C ILE A 567 -15.06 1.71 25.76
N GLN A 568 -13.86 1.32 26.24
CA GLN A 568 -13.65 0.06 26.96
C GLN A 568 -12.79 0.21 28.22
N PHE A 569 -13.43 0.33 29.38
CA PHE A 569 -12.80 0.45 30.69
C PHE A 569 -13.29 -0.66 31.65
N GLY A 570 -12.84 -0.68 32.91
CA GLY A 570 -13.31 -1.66 33.92
C GLY A 570 -12.17 -2.39 34.65
N HIS A 571 -11.12 -2.81 33.94
CA HIS A 571 -10.02 -3.61 34.53
C HIS A 571 -9.31 -2.93 35.71
N ASN A 572 -9.06 -1.62 35.58
CA ASN A 572 -8.40 -0.80 36.60
C ASN A 572 -9.41 0.04 37.37
N ASP A 573 -10.53 0.40 36.75
CA ASP A 573 -11.64 1.10 37.39
C ASP A 573 -12.19 0.31 38.58
N GLN A 574 -12.41 -1.00 38.46
CA GLN A 574 -12.87 -1.86 39.57
C GLN A 574 -11.98 -1.81 40.82
N LYS A 575 -10.71 -1.42 40.66
CA LYS A 575 -9.72 -1.38 41.75
C LYS A 575 -9.74 -0.06 42.51
N THR A 576 -10.29 0.99 41.90
CA THR A 576 -10.08 2.38 42.35
C THR A 576 -11.37 3.22 42.40
N LEU A 577 -12.43 2.80 41.72
CA LEU A 577 -13.71 3.49 41.63
C LEU A 577 -14.84 2.62 42.14
N THR A 578 -15.89 3.25 42.66
CA THR A 578 -17.18 2.59 42.88
C THR A 578 -17.88 2.35 41.53
N LEU A 579 -18.82 1.39 41.49
CA LEU A 579 -19.60 1.10 40.27
C LEU A 579 -20.43 2.30 39.80
N GLU A 580 -20.91 3.13 40.73
CA GLU A 580 -21.64 4.37 40.43
C GLU A 580 -20.72 5.38 39.72
N GLN A 581 -19.54 5.66 40.30
CA GLN A 581 -18.55 6.55 39.67
C GLN A 581 -18.09 6.05 38.29
N TYR A 582 -17.89 4.73 38.15
CA TYR A 582 -17.56 4.14 36.85
C TYR A 582 -18.68 4.34 35.83
N SER A 583 -19.94 4.12 36.25
CA SER A 583 -21.12 4.29 35.39
C SER A 583 -21.31 5.75 34.96
N ASP A 584 -21.19 6.69 35.90
CA ASP A 584 -21.29 8.12 35.65
C ASP A 584 -20.21 8.58 34.67
N ASN A 585 -18.96 8.14 34.86
CA ASN A 585 -17.88 8.46 33.95
C ASN A 585 -18.14 7.98 32.53
N LEU A 586 -18.62 6.74 32.36
CA LEU A 586 -18.99 6.22 31.04
C LEU A 586 -20.15 7.01 30.41
N ALA A 587 -21.15 7.39 31.19
CA ALA A 587 -22.29 8.17 30.72
C ALA A 587 -21.85 9.55 30.21
N VAL A 588 -20.95 10.23 30.95
CA VAL A 588 -20.34 11.51 30.54
C VAL A 588 -19.55 11.33 29.25
N MET A 589 -18.67 10.33 29.16
CA MET A 589 -17.88 10.05 27.96
C MET A 589 -18.77 9.80 26.73
N ILE A 590 -19.88 9.06 26.87
CA ILE A 590 -20.84 8.86 25.78
C ILE A 590 -21.47 10.19 25.34
N GLY A 591 -21.87 11.04 26.28
CA GLY A 591 -22.42 12.37 26.00
C GLY A 591 -21.46 13.24 25.20
N GLU A 592 -20.20 13.31 25.64
CA GLU A 592 -19.17 14.13 25.01
C GLU A 592 -18.83 13.66 23.59
N VAL A 593 -18.81 12.35 23.33
CA VAL A 593 -18.63 11.82 21.97
C VAL A 593 -19.79 12.24 21.06
N LYS A 594 -21.03 12.15 21.54
CA LYS A 594 -22.21 12.58 20.77
C LYS A 594 -22.16 14.08 20.49
N GLU A 595 -21.82 14.88 21.48
CA GLU A 595 -21.69 16.34 21.35
C GLU A 595 -20.59 16.72 20.35
N ALA A 596 -19.45 16.00 20.35
CA ALA A 596 -18.39 16.19 19.38
C ALA A 596 -18.82 15.81 17.95
N GLY A 597 -19.90 15.04 17.78
CA GLY A 597 -20.44 14.57 16.49
C GLY A 597 -19.95 13.17 16.09
N GLY A 598 -19.54 12.35 17.06
CA GLY A 598 -19.13 10.97 16.87
C GLY A 598 -20.20 9.95 17.28
N THR A 599 -19.99 8.70 16.90
CA THR A 599 -20.82 7.55 17.28
C THR A 599 -20.13 6.77 18.42
N PRO A 600 -20.59 6.87 19.67
CA PRO A 600 -20.02 6.06 20.76
C PRO A 600 -20.51 4.61 20.68
N ILE A 601 -19.60 3.68 20.93
CA ILE A 601 -19.89 2.25 21.11
C ILE A 601 -19.20 1.79 22.39
N ILE A 602 -19.97 1.27 23.35
CA ILE A 602 -19.41 0.66 24.56
C ILE A 602 -18.90 -0.73 24.22
N VAL A 603 -17.70 -1.07 24.66
CA VAL A 603 -17.19 -2.45 24.60
C VAL A 603 -16.94 -2.89 26.03
N THR A 604 -17.56 -3.99 26.45
CA THR A 604 -17.35 -4.49 27.82
C THR A 604 -15.93 -5.01 27.98
N SER A 605 -15.37 -4.96 29.20
CA SER A 605 -14.00 -5.38 29.45
C SER A 605 -13.78 -6.85 29.08
N LEU A 606 -12.74 -7.14 28.30
CA LEU A 606 -12.28 -8.50 28.04
C LEU A 606 -12.17 -9.33 29.33
N THR A 607 -12.57 -10.60 29.30
CA THR A 607 -12.47 -11.47 30.48
C THR A 607 -11.02 -11.73 30.88
N ARG A 608 -10.74 -11.84 32.19
CA ARG A 608 -9.44 -12.36 32.64
C ARG A 608 -9.41 -13.86 32.41
N ARG A 609 -8.32 -14.36 31.85
CA ARG A 609 -8.18 -15.78 31.45
C ARG A 609 -7.84 -16.70 32.63
N THR A 610 -8.46 -16.47 33.78
CA THR A 610 -8.28 -17.28 35.00
C THR A 610 -9.46 -18.22 35.13
N ILE A 611 -9.21 -19.53 35.07
CA ILE A 611 -10.22 -20.58 35.22
C ILE A 611 -10.05 -21.23 36.60
N LYS A 612 -11.14 -21.34 37.35
CA LYS A 612 -11.25 -22.05 38.61
C LYS A 612 -12.49 -22.94 38.56
N ASP A 613 -12.37 -24.17 39.05
CA ASP A 613 -13.48 -25.13 39.07
C ASP A 613 -14.12 -25.36 37.68
N GLY A 614 -13.27 -25.38 36.64
CA GLY A 614 -13.66 -25.62 35.25
C GLY A 614 -14.33 -24.42 34.54
N LYS A 615 -14.44 -23.25 35.18
CA LYS A 615 -14.99 -22.04 34.57
C LYS A 615 -14.14 -20.80 34.84
N VAL A 616 -14.19 -19.84 33.93
CA VAL A 616 -13.58 -18.52 34.09
C VAL A 616 -14.14 -17.84 35.34
N VAL A 617 -13.25 -17.24 36.13
CA VAL A 617 -13.61 -16.41 37.27
C VAL A 617 -14.16 -15.07 36.74
N GLU A 618 -15.46 -14.85 36.86
CA GLU A 618 -16.16 -13.66 36.33
C GLU A 618 -15.94 -12.40 37.19
N ASN A 619 -14.70 -12.01 37.41
CA ASN A 619 -14.31 -10.90 38.29
C ASN A 619 -14.58 -9.50 37.69
N LEU A 620 -15.34 -9.41 36.60
CA LEU A 620 -15.67 -8.18 35.87
C LEU A 620 -17.17 -8.15 35.50
N ASN A 621 -17.99 -9.04 36.08
CA ASN A 621 -19.42 -9.13 35.78
C ASN A 621 -20.17 -7.84 36.15
N ASN A 622 -19.84 -7.24 37.29
CA ASN A 622 -20.44 -6.00 37.75
C ASN A 622 -20.10 -4.82 36.81
N GLU A 623 -18.84 -4.68 36.40
CA GLU A 623 -18.42 -3.63 35.45
C GLU A 623 -18.99 -3.87 34.05
N ARG A 624 -19.13 -5.14 33.63
CA ARG A 624 -19.83 -5.51 32.38
C ARG A 624 -21.29 -5.04 32.44
N ASP A 625 -22.00 -5.41 33.50
CA ASP A 625 -23.43 -5.13 33.63
C ASP A 625 -23.68 -3.62 33.76
N ALA A 626 -22.84 -2.91 34.50
CA ALA A 626 -22.85 -1.46 34.59
C ALA A 626 -22.62 -0.78 33.22
N ALA A 627 -21.59 -1.22 32.46
CA ALA A 627 -21.31 -0.66 31.14
C ALA A 627 -22.46 -0.90 30.14
N ILE A 628 -23.11 -2.08 30.18
CA ILE A 628 -24.29 -2.39 29.37
C ILE A 628 -25.49 -1.53 29.80
N ALA A 629 -25.72 -1.38 31.10
CA ALA A 629 -26.80 -0.54 31.62
C ALA A 629 -26.67 0.91 31.16
N VAL A 630 -25.46 1.48 31.27
CA VAL A 630 -25.15 2.83 30.78
C VAL A 630 -25.36 2.95 29.26
N ALA A 631 -24.91 1.96 28.48
CA ALA A 631 -25.12 1.96 27.04
C ALA A 631 -26.61 1.95 26.65
N ASN A 632 -27.41 1.11 27.33
CA ASN A 632 -28.85 1.03 27.13
C ASN A 632 -29.56 2.33 27.52
N GLN A 633 -29.23 2.90 28.68
CA GLN A 633 -29.78 4.17 29.15
C GLN A 633 -29.48 5.32 28.19
N ALA A 634 -28.27 5.35 27.63
CA ALA A 634 -27.87 6.35 26.65
C ALA A 634 -28.36 6.05 25.22
N GLY A 635 -29.02 4.92 24.97
CA GLY A 635 -29.50 4.50 23.65
C GLY A 635 -28.38 4.25 22.63
N VAL A 636 -27.19 3.82 23.09
CA VAL A 636 -26.03 3.55 22.22
C VAL A 636 -25.78 2.05 22.09
N LYS A 637 -25.07 1.64 21.03
CA LYS A 637 -24.74 0.23 20.83
C LYS A 637 -23.64 -0.19 21.81
N TYR A 638 -23.68 -1.45 22.24
CA TYR A 638 -22.60 -2.08 22.99
C TYR A 638 -22.18 -3.41 22.37
N LEU A 639 -20.92 -3.77 22.58
CA LEU A 639 -20.32 -5.07 22.24
C LEU A 639 -19.99 -5.79 23.54
N ASP A 640 -20.68 -6.90 23.82
CA ASP A 640 -20.43 -7.67 25.04
C ASP A 640 -19.25 -8.65 24.88
N LEU A 641 -18.05 -8.05 24.80
CA LEU A 641 -16.80 -8.78 24.69
C LEU A 641 -16.55 -9.65 25.93
N ASN A 642 -16.93 -9.21 27.13
CA ASN A 642 -16.75 -9.99 28.36
C ASN A 642 -17.44 -11.36 28.24
N THR A 643 -18.73 -11.39 27.91
CA THR A 643 -19.48 -12.64 27.76
C THR A 643 -18.94 -13.49 26.60
N ALA A 644 -18.66 -12.89 25.45
CA ALA A 644 -18.14 -13.61 24.28
C ALA A 644 -16.76 -14.24 24.55
N SER A 645 -15.86 -13.49 25.20
CA SER A 645 -14.53 -13.98 25.57
C SER A 645 -14.59 -15.02 26.70
N THR A 646 -15.46 -14.86 27.70
CA THR A 646 -15.70 -15.86 28.75
C THR A 646 -16.16 -17.18 28.14
N LYS A 647 -17.10 -17.16 27.19
CA LYS A 647 -17.55 -18.36 26.48
C LYS A 647 -16.40 -19.05 25.74
N TYR A 648 -15.60 -18.28 24.99
CA TYR A 648 -14.48 -18.84 24.24
C TYR A 648 -13.39 -19.42 25.14
N VAL A 649 -13.01 -18.69 26.20
CA VAL A 649 -11.99 -19.14 27.17
C VAL A 649 -12.43 -20.39 27.92
N ASN A 650 -13.70 -20.48 28.32
CA ASN A 650 -14.27 -21.70 28.91
C ASN A 650 -14.18 -22.89 27.96
N ALA A 651 -14.44 -22.70 26.67
CA ALA A 651 -14.43 -23.77 25.69
C ALA A 651 -13.02 -24.32 25.41
N ILE A 652 -12.03 -23.44 25.27
CA ILE A 652 -10.65 -23.86 24.96
C ILE A 652 -9.87 -24.38 26.18
N GLY A 653 -10.33 -24.07 27.39
CA GLY A 653 -9.70 -24.46 28.65
C GLY A 653 -8.45 -23.65 29.02
N GLN A 654 -7.95 -23.87 30.25
CA GLN A 654 -6.92 -23.04 30.86
C GLN A 654 -5.59 -23.07 30.12
N GLU A 655 -5.16 -24.27 29.70
CA GLU A 655 -3.89 -24.47 29.00
C GLU A 655 -3.82 -23.67 27.69
N ASN A 656 -4.90 -23.70 26.91
CA ASN A 656 -4.96 -22.96 25.64
C ASN A 656 -5.18 -21.46 25.86
N ALA A 657 -5.96 -21.08 26.86
CA ALA A 657 -6.13 -19.68 27.21
C ALA A 657 -4.80 -19.03 27.62
N ASP A 658 -3.90 -19.79 28.25
CA ASP A 658 -2.59 -19.32 28.67
C ASP A 658 -1.62 -19.05 27.53
N LYS A 659 -1.83 -19.72 26.39
CA LYS A 659 -1.08 -19.46 25.15
C LYS A 659 -1.38 -18.08 24.56
N TYR A 660 -2.33 -17.32 25.11
CA TYR A 660 -2.59 -15.92 24.73
C TYR A 660 -1.98 -14.88 25.67
N ASN A 661 -1.37 -15.28 26.77
CA ASN A 661 -0.79 -14.35 27.74
C ASN A 661 0.46 -13.69 27.17
N GLU A 662 0.64 -12.37 27.41
CA GLU A 662 1.83 -11.63 26.99
C GLU A 662 3.10 -12.19 27.63
N ILE A 663 3.02 -12.49 28.93
CA ILE A 663 4.05 -13.16 29.73
C ILE A 663 3.35 -14.24 30.56
N GLU A 664 4.08 -15.30 30.92
CA GLU A 664 3.55 -16.36 31.78
C GLU A 664 2.92 -15.80 33.07
N GLY A 665 1.70 -16.23 33.37
CA GLY A 665 0.92 -15.72 34.50
C GLY A 665 0.13 -14.42 34.24
N ASP A 666 0.39 -13.68 33.16
CA ASP A 666 -0.36 -12.47 32.83
C ASP A 666 -1.70 -12.80 32.15
N ARG A 667 -2.77 -12.85 32.96
CA ARG A 667 -4.12 -13.16 32.48
C ARG A 667 -4.90 -11.94 31.99
N THR A 668 -4.26 -10.78 31.89
CA THR A 668 -4.87 -9.54 31.39
C THR A 668 -4.35 -9.20 30.00
N HIS A 669 -3.03 -9.07 29.82
CA HIS A 669 -2.46 -8.65 28.55
C HIS A 669 -2.30 -9.79 27.56
N LEU A 670 -2.34 -9.44 26.28
CA LEU A 670 -2.37 -10.36 25.15
C LEU A 670 -1.03 -10.38 24.43
N ASN A 671 -0.50 -11.57 24.17
CA ASN A 671 0.54 -11.74 23.16
C ASN A 671 -0.03 -11.57 21.74
N PHE A 672 0.82 -11.71 20.73
CA PHE A 672 0.44 -11.51 19.33
C PHE A 672 -0.80 -12.34 18.90
N SER A 673 -0.81 -13.65 19.18
CA SER A 673 -1.96 -14.52 18.85
C SER A 673 -3.22 -14.10 19.57
N GLY A 674 -3.12 -13.78 20.87
CA GLY A 674 -4.24 -13.30 21.66
C GLY A 674 -4.87 -12.03 21.06
N LYS A 675 -4.06 -11.07 20.62
CA LYS A 675 -4.56 -9.83 20.01
C LYS A 675 -5.38 -10.11 18.77
N LEU A 676 -4.93 -11.00 17.89
CA LEU A 676 -5.66 -11.36 16.67
C LEU A 676 -6.99 -12.06 16.98
N VAL A 677 -6.98 -13.02 17.90
CA VAL A 677 -8.17 -13.81 18.27
C VAL A 677 -9.21 -12.93 18.96
N PHE A 678 -8.83 -12.18 20.01
CA PHE A 678 -9.78 -11.32 20.72
C PHE A 678 -10.18 -10.09 19.90
N GLY A 679 -9.29 -9.58 19.04
CA GLY A 679 -9.63 -8.56 18.04
C GLY A 679 -10.67 -9.04 17.03
N ARG A 680 -10.61 -10.32 16.62
CA ARG A 680 -11.63 -10.94 15.78
C ARG A 680 -12.98 -11.05 16.49
N ILE A 681 -13.00 -11.44 17.77
CA ILE A 681 -14.24 -11.47 18.58
C ILE A 681 -14.90 -10.09 18.59
N VAL A 682 -14.13 -9.02 18.83
CA VAL A 682 -14.68 -7.66 18.81
C VAL A 682 -15.23 -7.30 17.43
N MET A 683 -14.54 -7.67 16.36
CA MET A 683 -15.02 -7.44 14.99
C MET A 683 -16.30 -8.21 14.66
N ASP A 684 -16.42 -9.46 15.10
CA ASP A 684 -17.62 -10.26 14.91
C ASP A 684 -18.82 -9.64 15.64
N LEU A 685 -18.63 -9.24 16.90
CA LEU A 685 -19.63 -8.52 17.68
C LEU A 685 -20.01 -7.19 17.03
N LEU A 686 -19.03 -6.44 16.51
CA LEU A 686 -19.27 -5.17 15.83
C LEU A 686 -20.12 -5.37 14.58
N VAL A 687 -19.78 -6.34 13.72
CA VAL A 687 -20.55 -6.63 12.51
C VAL A 687 -21.95 -7.14 12.85
N GLU A 688 -22.12 -7.90 13.94
CA GLU A 688 -23.44 -8.32 14.40
C GLU A 688 -24.33 -7.12 14.76
N LYS A 689 -23.78 -6.14 15.50
CA LYS A 689 -24.52 -4.93 15.94
C LYS A 689 -24.63 -3.86 14.85
N ARG A 690 -23.69 -3.82 13.92
CA ARG A 690 -23.54 -2.83 12.85
C ARG A 690 -23.18 -3.53 11.53
N ARG A 691 -24.16 -4.25 10.97
CA ARG A 691 -24.01 -4.99 9.70
C ARG A 691 -23.57 -4.11 8.54
N ASP A 692 -23.90 -2.83 8.59
CA ASP A 692 -23.48 -1.82 7.61
C ASP A 692 -21.96 -1.59 7.59
N LEU A 693 -21.25 -1.97 8.67
CA LEU A 693 -19.79 -1.90 8.75
C LEU A 693 -19.10 -3.14 8.16
N ALA A 694 -19.83 -4.22 7.86
CA ALA A 694 -19.26 -5.49 7.37
C ALA A 694 -18.39 -5.31 6.12
N ARG A 695 -18.79 -4.42 5.21
CA ARG A 695 -18.03 -4.12 3.98
C ARG A 695 -16.67 -3.47 4.23
N TYR A 696 -16.50 -2.84 5.39
CA TYR A 696 -15.27 -2.15 5.80
C TYR A 696 -14.37 -3.01 6.70
N ILE A 697 -14.71 -4.28 6.91
CA ILE A 697 -13.97 -5.18 7.80
C ILE A 697 -13.44 -6.37 6.99
N LYS A 698 -12.17 -6.73 7.19
CA LYS A 698 -11.53 -7.93 6.62
C LYS A 698 -12.25 -9.17 7.14
N THR A 699 -12.62 -10.05 6.22
CA THR A 699 -13.26 -11.31 6.55
C THR A 699 -12.19 -12.35 6.86
N ASN A 700 -12.22 -12.93 8.06
CA ASN A 700 -11.51 -14.17 8.36
C ASN A 700 -12.53 -15.21 8.83
N LYS A 701 -13.20 -15.85 7.85
CA LYS A 701 -14.29 -16.80 8.12
C LYS A 701 -13.81 -18.01 8.93
N LYS A 702 -12.57 -18.47 8.70
CA LYS A 702 -11.99 -19.62 9.37
C LYS A 702 -11.70 -19.33 10.83
N LEU A 703 -11.02 -18.23 11.15
CA LEU A 703 -10.79 -17.81 12.53
C LEU A 703 -12.12 -17.57 13.27
N SER A 704 -13.08 -16.90 12.62
CA SER A 704 -14.40 -16.66 13.21
C SER A 704 -15.15 -17.97 13.48
N GLN A 705 -14.97 -18.99 12.63
CA GLN A 705 -15.58 -20.31 12.82
C GLN A 705 -14.94 -21.07 13.99
N LEU A 706 -13.61 -21.10 14.07
CA LEU A 706 -12.90 -21.74 15.19
C LEU A 706 -13.29 -21.12 16.54
N ILE A 707 -13.39 -19.79 16.60
CA ILE A 707 -13.84 -19.07 17.80
C ILE A 707 -15.27 -19.47 18.17
N ARG A 708 -16.19 -19.54 17.19
CA ARG A 708 -17.58 -19.96 17.43
C ARG A 708 -17.69 -21.39 17.92
N ASP A 709 -16.87 -22.28 17.38
CA ASP A 709 -16.84 -23.70 17.71
C ASP A 709 -16.08 -23.98 19.02
N GLY A 710 -15.49 -22.95 19.64
CA GLY A 710 -14.74 -23.09 20.89
C GLY A 710 -13.41 -23.83 20.72
N ILE A 711 -12.83 -23.77 19.52
CA ILE A 711 -11.56 -24.43 19.18
C ILE A 711 -10.43 -23.41 19.28
N TYR A 712 -9.33 -23.81 19.93
CA TYR A 712 -8.15 -22.97 20.04
C TYR A 712 -7.62 -22.53 18.67
N ALA A 713 -7.40 -21.22 18.53
CA ALA A 713 -6.88 -20.59 17.32
C ALA A 713 -5.61 -19.78 17.61
N THR A 714 -4.73 -19.67 16.63
CA THR A 714 -3.49 -18.89 16.68
C THR A 714 -3.65 -17.46 16.15
N GLY A 715 -4.74 -17.20 15.42
CA GLY A 715 -5.01 -15.93 14.74
C GLY A 715 -4.42 -15.85 13.32
N ALA A 716 -3.62 -16.84 12.91
CA ALA A 716 -2.96 -16.91 11.60
C ALA A 716 -3.71 -17.81 10.59
N GLU A 717 -4.84 -18.38 10.98
CA GLU A 717 -5.69 -19.24 10.14
C GLU A 717 -6.32 -18.51 8.95
#